data_AF-A0A8C5JIN7-F1
#
_entry.id   AF-A0A8C5JIN7-F1
#
_cell.length_a   1.000
_cell.length_b   1.000
_cell.length_c   1.000
_cell.angle_alpha   90.00
_cell.angle_beta   90.00
_cell.angle_gamma   90.00
#
_symmetry.space_group_name_H-M   'P 1'
#
loop_
_entity.id
_entity.type
_entity.pdbx_description
1 polymer ?
#
loop_
_entity_poly.entity_id
_entity_poly.type
_entity_poly.pdbx_seq_one_letter_code
_entity_poly.pdbx_strand_id
1 'polypeptide(L)'
;MPAPPGLWAGGGSSAPTCCTTGRKREGSRSAVLQRGGDFGGDFGLNLCVGSVHSLGADGAQPYPVVSTHPSQACCPPFPHHPQCVQIPNPAAVEQTEHLGPCPLPWSPLLGERWGTGACPSARWARTWWPGCVSCWITPAGAGASWPSWLGPRNASGAVQDGIRITVQPESQVVAEGTQVSLTCCATGPPGLMYQWFCGRQEVPGATSPELVIDTATPAGQWYICRVNCGTTFTFSRWAHVQVEKSSSPSSGSGYCPSMAGLQILRQPRPCHLAEGDTLALECRAIGNPPPQYQWFRNRRPVEGAQAPLLQVKLVTTAERGSYSCHVFNLFHEVWSQEVDVEIGPRLFTSGGSWQEEDGGSLEHGSPGQLYATDKVALLIGNMHYLHHKQLQAPIVDVHALGALLCQLNFKVVSLLDLRKAEMQMAVDEFLLLLDKGVYGLLYYAGHGYENFGNSFMVPIDAPSAYMSEHCLCVQRVLQEMQQRRTGLNIFLLDMCRKRNLNDDIIPQVGALEVTANIVFGYATCADAEAYELSQGELSNGIFVTFLKRWLLEDEKITVLLDKVAEDMGTLEITRGRQALELRSNLSERRALTDPIRPPGQDESSARNLQWAKAHVLPESRHLCFDCGVTVQLGFAAEFSNIMIIYTRVVAAPKDITKCEARLTDIPEELDVDLKCTNKESPEELGSPLAPVWSLGCPSCCLYSRVCGLQKLRQELAFTVCLQYRYQGMDDFVEERQRVNVGRPLIAKLNLQWAAPPSPAHSPLCPSAPGSWGVGESSWVNTPEENLSPEGPGSHTL
;
A
#
# COMPACT_ATOMS: atom_id res chain seq x y z
N MET A 1 35.83 -73.26 -7.97
CA MET A 1 34.45 -73.48 -7.49
C MET A 1 34.26 -72.73 -6.18
N PRO A 2 33.04 -72.33 -5.80
CA PRO A 2 31.83 -72.06 -6.60
C PRO A 2 31.18 -70.68 -6.27
N ALA A 3 30.05 -70.21 -6.83
CA ALA A 3 29.54 -70.21 -8.21
C ALA A 3 28.33 -69.20 -8.35
N PRO A 4 28.15 -68.48 -9.48
CA PRO A 4 26.96 -67.67 -9.87
C PRO A 4 26.04 -68.47 -10.87
N PRO A 5 25.10 -67.94 -11.73
CA PRO A 5 24.61 -66.58 -12.09
C PRO A 5 23.06 -66.41 -11.85
N GLY A 6 22.20 -65.59 -12.51
CA GLY A 6 22.25 -64.71 -13.72
C GLY A 6 21.18 -63.57 -13.72
N LEU A 7 20.94 -62.72 -14.74
CA LEU A 7 20.57 -62.89 -16.19
C LEU A 7 19.11 -63.40 -16.38
N TRP A 8 18.18 -62.83 -17.18
CA TRP A 8 18.09 -61.73 -18.20
C TRP A 8 16.67 -61.05 -18.08
N ALA A 9 16.25 -59.91 -18.65
CA ALA A 9 16.63 -58.99 -19.77
C ALA A 9 15.76 -59.09 -21.07
N GLY A 10 15.23 -57.93 -21.55
CA GLY A 10 14.34 -57.76 -22.75
C GLY A 10 12.85 -57.50 -22.40
N GLY A 11 12.00 -56.82 -23.21
CA GLY A 11 12.23 -56.04 -24.44
C GLY A 11 10.92 -55.73 -25.24
N GLY A 12 10.68 -54.46 -25.63
CA GLY A 12 9.50 -54.02 -26.42
C GLY A 12 8.17 -53.97 -25.65
N SER A 13 7.02 -53.51 -26.19
CA SER A 13 6.72 -52.65 -27.37
C SER A 13 5.19 -52.36 -27.39
N SER A 14 4.77 -51.28 -28.05
CA SER A 14 3.43 -51.05 -28.66
C SER A 14 2.14 -51.18 -27.81
N ALA A 15 1.36 -50.10 -27.79
CA ALA A 15 -0.10 -50.13 -27.58
C ALA A 15 -0.86 -50.25 -28.92
N PRO A 16 -2.10 -50.76 -28.89
CA PRO A 16 -3.19 -50.32 -29.79
C PRO A 16 -4.41 -49.84 -28.98
N THR A 17 -5.10 -48.73 -29.30
CA THR A 17 -5.83 -48.31 -30.53
C THR A 17 -7.25 -48.89 -30.63
N CYS A 18 -8.22 -48.03 -30.98
CA CYS A 18 -9.68 -48.24 -30.87
C CYS A 18 -10.31 -49.15 -31.96
N CYS A 19 -11.50 -49.69 -31.67
CA CYS A 19 -12.62 -50.04 -32.59
C CYS A 19 -13.86 -50.44 -31.73
N THR A 20 -15.00 -49.72 -31.66
CA THR A 20 -16.10 -49.43 -32.63
C THR A 20 -17.25 -50.47 -32.72
N THR A 21 -18.47 -49.95 -32.94
CA THR A 21 -19.72 -50.61 -33.42
C THR A 21 -20.46 -51.64 -32.54
N GLY A 22 -21.74 -51.34 -32.22
CA GLY A 22 -22.68 -52.24 -31.52
C GLY A 22 -23.85 -52.75 -32.38
N ARG A 23 -24.88 -53.37 -31.75
CA ARG A 23 -26.16 -53.86 -32.33
C ARG A 23 -27.24 -53.95 -31.21
N LYS A 24 -28.52 -53.59 -31.46
CA LYS A 24 -29.68 -54.47 -31.80
C LYS A 24 -29.86 -55.71 -30.89
N ARG A 25 -31.07 -56.11 -30.46
CA ARG A 25 -32.45 -55.52 -30.42
C ARG A 25 -33.36 -56.45 -29.56
N GLU A 26 -34.65 -56.10 -29.42
CA GLU A 26 -35.78 -56.95 -28.94
C GLU A 26 -35.82 -57.22 -27.41
N GLY A 27 -36.99 -57.47 -26.80
CA GLY A 27 -38.33 -57.68 -27.36
C GLY A 27 -39.50 -57.20 -26.47
N SER A 28 -40.72 -57.26 -27.00
CA SER A 28 -41.92 -56.57 -26.48
C SER A 28 -42.77 -57.39 -25.48
N ARG A 29 -43.60 -56.70 -24.68
CA ARG A 29 -45.06 -56.92 -24.66
C ARG A 29 -45.83 -55.82 -23.91
N SER A 30 -47.07 -55.58 -24.33
CA SER A 30 -47.99 -54.58 -23.77
C SER A 30 -49.13 -55.23 -23.00
N ALA A 31 -49.70 -54.51 -22.03
CA ALA A 31 -51.09 -54.67 -21.60
C ALA A 31 -51.65 -53.30 -21.19
N VAL A 32 -52.93 -53.05 -21.46
CA VAL A 32 -53.65 -51.81 -21.15
C VAL A 32 -54.86 -52.16 -20.29
N LEU A 33 -55.17 -51.35 -19.28
CA LEU A 33 -56.53 -51.18 -18.78
C LEU A 33 -56.70 -49.81 -18.09
N GLN A 34 -57.96 -49.39 -17.90
CA GLN A 34 -58.33 -47.99 -17.63
C GLN A 34 -58.92 -47.77 -16.22
N ARG A 35 -59.13 -46.49 -15.90
CA ARG A 35 -60.15 -45.90 -15.00
C ARG A 35 -59.95 -46.00 -13.48
N GLY A 36 -59.94 -44.81 -12.86
CA GLY A 36 -60.99 -44.43 -11.91
C GLY A 36 -60.54 -44.14 -10.49
N GLY A 37 -60.74 -42.91 -10.01
CA GLY A 37 -60.50 -42.55 -8.62
C GLY A 37 -60.20 -41.07 -8.39
N ASP A 38 -61.17 -40.17 -8.65
CA ASP A 38 -61.14 -38.84 -8.06
C ASP A 38 -61.47 -38.92 -6.56
N PHE A 39 -60.71 -38.23 -5.72
CA PHE A 39 -61.21 -37.67 -4.46
C PHE A 39 -60.32 -36.52 -4.00
N GLY A 40 -60.88 -35.31 -3.92
CA GLY A 40 -60.26 -34.16 -3.24
C GLY A 40 -60.75 -34.06 -1.79
N GLY A 41 -60.05 -33.26 -0.97
CA GLY A 41 -60.44 -33.00 0.42
C GLY A 41 -59.50 -32.02 1.11
N ASP A 42 -59.93 -30.76 1.20
CA ASP A 42 -59.30 -29.72 2.04
C ASP A 42 -59.69 -29.83 3.52
N PHE A 43 -59.04 -29.00 4.35
CA PHE A 43 -59.29 -28.77 5.79
C PHE A 43 -58.91 -29.94 6.74
N GLY A 44 -58.40 -29.70 7.95
CA GLY A 44 -58.06 -28.45 8.62
C GLY A 44 -58.43 -28.46 10.12
N LEU A 45 -57.60 -27.79 10.93
CA LEU A 45 -57.84 -27.35 12.33
C LEU A 45 -57.78 -28.38 13.50
N ASN A 46 -57.40 -27.80 14.65
CA ASN A 46 -57.79 -28.10 16.04
C ASN A 46 -57.12 -29.24 16.88
N LEU A 47 -56.20 -28.79 17.75
CA LEU A 47 -56.32 -28.76 19.23
C LEU A 47 -56.35 -30.04 20.09
N CYS A 48 -55.91 -29.83 21.35
CA CYS A 48 -56.03 -30.68 22.56
C CYS A 48 -55.15 -31.96 22.59
N VAL A 49 -54.21 -32.16 23.54
CA VAL A 49 -54.23 -32.17 25.04
C VAL A 49 -54.35 -33.60 25.60
N GLY A 50 -53.42 -33.98 26.48
CA GLY A 50 -53.50 -35.22 27.28
C GLY A 50 -52.17 -35.60 27.98
N SER A 51 -52.14 -35.53 29.32
CA SER A 51 -51.05 -36.09 30.16
C SER A 51 -51.35 -37.58 30.51
N VAL A 52 -50.82 -38.29 31.52
CA VAL A 52 -50.53 -38.02 32.95
C VAL A 52 -49.57 -39.14 33.46
N HIS A 53 -48.59 -38.92 34.35
CA HIS A 53 -48.57 -39.27 35.81
C HIS A 53 -47.10 -39.36 36.32
N SER A 54 -46.72 -39.21 37.61
CA SER A 54 -47.23 -38.42 38.77
C SER A 54 -46.35 -38.62 40.04
N LEU A 55 -46.46 -37.70 41.03
CA LEU A 55 -45.92 -37.72 42.43
C LEU A 55 -44.42 -37.32 42.58
N GLY A 56 -43.96 -36.54 43.58
CA GLY A 56 -44.54 -35.81 44.73
C GLY A 56 -43.43 -35.49 45.78
N ALA A 57 -43.51 -34.58 46.76
CA ALA A 57 -44.47 -33.54 47.19
C ALA A 57 -43.77 -32.53 48.18
N ASP A 58 -44.53 -31.57 48.76
CA ASP A 58 -44.18 -30.59 49.85
C ASP A 58 -43.07 -29.53 49.58
N GLY A 59 -43.12 -28.28 50.11
CA GLY A 59 -44.18 -27.57 50.83
C GLY A 59 -43.81 -26.14 51.32
N ALA A 60 -44.83 -25.28 51.49
CA ALA A 60 -44.89 -24.00 52.25
C ALA A 60 -44.18 -22.68 51.77
N GLN A 61 -44.93 -21.58 51.90
CA GLN A 61 -44.58 -20.12 51.85
C GLN A 61 -44.85 -19.51 53.27
N PRO A 62 -44.57 -18.21 53.65
CA PRO A 62 -44.61 -16.97 52.84
C PRO A 62 -43.59 -15.82 53.16
N TYR A 63 -43.81 -14.66 52.50
CA TYR A 63 -43.15 -13.31 52.55
C TYR A 63 -43.32 -12.54 53.90
N PRO A 64 -42.61 -11.41 54.26
CA PRO A 64 -42.35 -10.20 53.41
C PRO A 64 -41.15 -9.19 53.65
N VAL A 65 -40.61 -8.63 52.54
CA VAL A 65 -40.32 -7.18 52.18
C VAL A 65 -39.35 -6.27 53.03
N VAL A 66 -38.77 -5.22 52.37
CA VAL A 66 -38.03 -4.00 52.88
C VAL A 66 -36.51 -4.15 53.17
N SER A 67 -35.55 -3.23 52.87
CA SER A 67 -35.30 -2.22 51.80
C SER A 67 -33.91 -1.55 51.95
N THR A 68 -33.23 -1.07 50.89
CA THR A 68 -32.54 0.26 50.73
C THR A 68 -31.42 0.31 49.64
N HIS A 69 -31.22 1.51 49.06
CA HIS A 69 -30.14 1.97 48.17
C HIS A 69 -29.37 3.13 48.89
N PRO A 70 -28.28 3.80 48.38
CA PRO A 70 -27.82 3.92 46.97
C PRO A 70 -26.29 3.97 46.67
N SER A 71 -25.96 3.95 45.36
CA SER A 71 -24.87 4.63 44.59
C SER A 71 -23.56 5.16 45.24
N GLN A 72 -22.40 4.94 44.59
CA GLN A 72 -21.72 5.94 43.70
C GLN A 72 -20.39 5.43 43.06
N ALA A 73 -19.85 6.21 42.11
CA ALA A 73 -18.85 5.86 41.09
C ALA A 73 -17.37 6.20 41.42
N CYS A 74 -16.52 6.08 40.39
CA CYS A 74 -15.18 6.70 40.18
C CYS A 74 -13.90 5.86 40.39
N CYS A 75 -12.83 6.35 39.74
CA CYS A 75 -11.62 5.62 39.27
C CYS A 75 -10.54 5.34 40.34
N PRO A 76 -9.64 4.35 40.11
CA PRO A 76 -8.41 4.20 40.89
C PRO A 76 -7.31 5.22 40.49
N PRO A 77 -6.51 5.76 41.44
CA PRO A 77 -5.52 6.82 41.17
C PRO A 77 -4.04 6.39 41.23
N PHE A 78 -3.14 7.31 40.85
CA PHE A 78 -1.70 7.25 41.16
C PHE A 78 -1.43 7.30 42.68
N PRO A 79 -0.38 6.61 43.18
CA PRO A 79 0.10 6.77 44.56
C PRO A 79 1.25 7.79 44.68
N HIS A 80 1.17 8.66 45.68
CA HIS A 80 2.30 9.39 46.26
C HIS A 80 2.23 9.27 47.79
N HIS A 81 3.38 9.20 48.45
CA HIS A 81 3.49 9.26 49.92
C HIS A 81 4.52 10.34 50.33
N PRO A 82 4.24 11.20 51.32
CA PRO A 82 5.09 12.35 51.65
C PRO A 82 5.85 12.23 52.98
N GLN A 83 6.85 13.09 53.20
CA GLN A 83 7.11 13.71 54.51
C GLN A 83 7.97 14.99 54.41
N CYS A 84 7.48 16.07 55.06
CA CYS A 84 8.16 17.09 55.89
C CYS A 84 9.64 17.51 55.60
N VAL A 85 10.06 18.80 55.68
CA VAL A 85 9.45 19.96 56.38
C VAL A 85 10.06 21.33 56.00
N GLN A 86 9.28 22.41 56.22
CA GLN A 86 9.63 23.85 56.36
C GLN A 86 10.12 24.71 55.18
N ILE A 87 9.79 26.00 55.32
CA ILE A 87 10.11 27.18 54.48
C ILE A 87 10.94 28.14 55.36
N PRO A 88 11.78 29.02 54.80
CA PRO A 88 11.29 30.40 54.63
C PRO A 88 11.74 31.11 53.33
N ASN A 89 10.95 32.11 52.94
CA ASN A 89 11.27 33.18 51.98
C ASN A 89 11.94 34.37 52.75
N PRO A 90 12.41 35.50 52.16
CA PRO A 90 12.38 35.91 50.75
C PRO A 90 13.64 36.65 50.21
N ALA A 91 13.54 37.06 48.92
CA ALA A 91 14.07 38.29 48.30
C ALA A 91 15.59 38.56 48.17
N ALA A 92 15.99 38.92 46.94
CA ALA A 92 16.96 39.99 46.64
C ALA A 92 16.81 40.47 45.17
N VAL A 93 17.35 41.65 44.86
CA VAL A 93 17.42 42.29 43.53
C VAL A 93 18.90 42.55 43.22
N GLU A 94 19.36 42.37 41.99
CA GLU A 94 20.36 43.29 41.36
C GLU A 94 20.56 43.08 39.85
N GLN A 95 21.41 43.91 39.24
CA GLN A 95 21.63 44.07 37.80
C GLN A 95 23.11 43.85 37.40
N THR A 96 23.35 43.83 36.08
CA THR A 96 24.60 44.25 35.38
C THR A 96 25.93 43.48 35.54
N GLU A 97 26.39 42.97 34.39
CA GLU A 97 27.75 43.11 33.81
C GLU A 97 29.00 42.32 34.30
N HIS A 98 29.69 41.78 33.26
CA HIS A 98 31.14 41.76 33.00
C HIS A 98 32.11 40.67 33.53
N LEU A 99 32.87 40.11 32.55
CA LEU A 99 34.30 39.70 32.53
C LEU A 99 34.79 38.32 33.07
N GLY A 100 34.96 37.38 32.11
CA GLY A 100 36.10 36.44 32.04
C GLY A 100 36.14 35.25 33.02
N PRO A 101 37.24 34.44 33.03
CA PRO A 101 38.44 34.45 32.17
C PRO A 101 38.70 33.13 31.40
N CYS A 102 39.79 33.08 30.60
CA CYS A 102 40.39 31.85 30.08
C CYS A 102 41.73 31.54 30.79
N PRO A 103 42.23 30.29 30.69
CA PRO A 103 43.67 30.15 30.41
C PRO A 103 44.03 29.02 29.41
N LEU A 104 45.16 29.21 28.70
CA LEU A 104 45.88 28.21 27.91
C LEU A 104 47.40 28.40 28.09
N PRO A 105 48.19 27.30 28.13
CA PRO A 105 49.61 27.32 27.78
C PRO A 105 49.98 26.23 26.74
N TRP A 106 51.07 26.30 25.95
CA TRP A 106 52.01 27.38 25.58
C TRP A 106 52.75 26.96 24.28
N SER A 107 53.47 27.88 23.62
CA SER A 107 54.37 27.59 22.46
C SER A 107 55.84 27.36 22.93
N PRO A 108 56.96 27.38 22.13
CA PRO A 108 57.33 28.20 20.95
C PRO A 108 57.86 27.31 19.76
N LEU A 109 58.50 27.73 18.65
CA LEU A 109 59.26 28.89 18.10
C LEU A 109 58.91 29.01 16.58
N LEU A 110 59.33 29.91 15.66
CA LEU A 110 60.00 31.23 15.50
C LEU A 110 59.74 31.63 14.00
N GLY A 111 59.89 32.86 13.48
CA GLY A 111 60.16 34.18 14.06
C GLY A 111 60.65 35.20 13.00
N GLU A 112 60.25 36.47 13.14
CA GLU A 112 60.76 37.70 12.47
C GLU A 112 60.55 37.92 10.93
N ARG A 113 60.35 39.14 10.38
CA ARG A 113 59.95 40.49 10.91
C ARG A 113 59.70 41.52 9.75
N TRP A 114 59.16 42.70 10.08
CA TRP A 114 58.98 43.94 9.27
C TRP A 114 57.85 43.93 8.20
N GLY A 115 57.12 45.02 7.92
CA GLY A 115 56.96 46.29 8.66
C GLY A 115 56.51 47.50 7.81
N THR A 116 55.44 48.22 8.21
CA THR A 116 54.90 49.50 7.62
C THR A 116 54.35 49.41 6.18
N GLY A 117 53.55 50.34 5.64
CA GLY A 117 52.95 51.58 6.16
C GLY A 117 51.89 52.16 5.19
N ALA A 118 50.99 53.04 5.64
CA ALA A 118 49.77 53.44 4.90
C ALA A 118 49.91 54.70 4.02
N CYS A 119 48.99 54.88 3.04
CA CYS A 119 48.39 56.19 2.70
C CYS A 119 47.09 56.07 1.82
N PRO A 120 46.23 57.12 1.74
CA PRO A 120 44.82 56.96 1.30
C PRO A 120 44.35 57.91 0.17
N SER A 121 43.10 57.72 -0.28
CA SER A 121 42.23 58.81 -0.79
C SER A 121 40.75 58.44 -0.59
N ALA A 122 39.82 59.41 -0.67
CA ALA A 122 38.39 59.20 -0.38
C ALA A 122 37.50 59.99 -1.35
N ARG A 123 36.19 59.63 -1.44
CA ARG A 123 35.05 60.54 -1.14
C ARG A 123 33.64 59.94 -1.39
N TRP A 124 32.80 60.06 -0.36
CA TRP A 124 31.38 60.44 -0.39
C TRP A 124 30.34 59.42 -0.92
N ALA A 125 29.06 59.66 -0.60
CA ALA A 125 27.97 58.67 -0.62
C ALA A 125 26.61 59.29 -1.03
N ARG A 126 25.61 58.46 -1.39
CA ARG A 126 24.16 58.63 -1.04
C ARG A 126 23.21 57.52 -1.55
N THR A 127 22.45 56.94 -0.60
CA THR A 127 21.01 56.54 -0.61
C THR A 127 20.32 55.66 -1.69
N TRP A 128 19.83 54.48 -1.24
CA TRP A 128 18.47 53.86 -1.36
C TRP A 128 17.73 53.60 -2.72
N TRP A 129 17.39 52.31 -2.98
CA TRP A 129 16.07 51.65 -3.32
C TRP A 129 15.03 52.30 -4.29
N PRO A 130 14.02 51.57 -4.87
CA PRO A 130 13.84 50.13 -5.16
C PRO A 130 13.35 49.85 -6.62
N GLY A 131 12.37 48.95 -6.87
CA GLY A 131 11.84 48.60 -8.22
C GLY A 131 10.35 48.17 -8.29
N CYS A 132 10.02 47.30 -9.25
CA CYS A 132 8.68 46.74 -9.63
C CYS A 132 7.72 47.62 -10.46
N VAL A 133 6.94 46.96 -11.35
CA VAL A 133 5.47 47.05 -11.63
C VAL A 133 5.16 46.59 -13.08
N SER A 134 3.96 46.03 -13.29
CA SER A 134 3.43 45.42 -14.54
C SER A 134 2.33 46.27 -15.21
N CYS A 135 1.88 45.91 -16.44
CA CYS A 135 0.46 45.75 -16.87
C CYS A 135 0.09 46.13 -18.34
N TRP A 136 -0.50 45.14 -19.06
CA TRP A 136 -1.76 45.17 -19.84
C TRP A 136 -2.05 46.06 -21.09
N ILE A 137 -2.96 45.51 -21.94
CA ILE A 137 -3.91 46.11 -22.92
C ILE A 137 -3.49 46.35 -24.40
N THR A 138 -4.43 46.02 -25.31
CA THR A 138 -4.45 46.18 -26.78
C THR A 138 -5.59 47.12 -27.22
N PRO A 139 -5.70 47.60 -28.50
CA PRO A 139 -6.63 46.94 -29.45
C PRO A 139 -6.37 47.14 -30.98
N ALA A 140 -7.12 46.39 -31.81
CA ALA A 140 -7.68 46.66 -33.17
C ALA A 140 -6.87 47.38 -34.30
N GLY A 141 -7.10 47.13 -35.60
CA GLY A 141 -7.98 46.14 -36.27
C GLY A 141 -8.30 46.48 -37.75
N ALA A 142 -8.99 45.56 -38.44
CA ALA A 142 -9.60 45.66 -39.80
C ALA A 142 -8.69 45.70 -41.05
N GLY A 143 -9.22 45.20 -42.19
CA GLY A 143 -8.64 45.28 -43.54
C GLY A 143 -8.50 43.92 -44.25
N ALA A 144 -9.47 43.55 -45.11
CA ALA A 144 -9.49 42.24 -45.79
C ALA A 144 -9.42 42.36 -47.32
N SER A 145 -8.60 41.51 -47.96
CA SER A 145 -8.81 41.05 -49.36
C SER A 145 -7.88 39.89 -49.72
N TRP A 146 -8.41 38.91 -50.45
CA TRP A 146 -7.72 37.78 -51.12
C TRP A 146 -7.74 38.02 -52.66
N PRO A 147 -7.07 37.25 -53.55
CA PRO A 147 -6.10 36.15 -53.32
C PRO A 147 -4.80 36.20 -54.19
N SER A 148 -3.91 35.23 -53.94
CA SER A 148 -3.33 34.29 -54.94
C SER A 148 -1.82 34.30 -55.32
N TRP A 149 -1.32 33.06 -55.49
CA TRP A 149 -0.13 32.57 -56.23
C TRP A 149 1.31 32.92 -55.81
N LEU A 150 1.82 32.09 -54.87
CA LEU A 150 3.13 31.40 -54.87
C LEU A 150 4.42 32.18 -55.21
N GLY A 151 5.10 32.66 -54.16
CA GLY A 151 6.32 32.01 -53.67
C GLY A 151 7.67 32.22 -54.41
N PRO A 152 8.61 32.97 -53.82
CA PRO A 152 10.00 33.04 -54.29
C PRO A 152 11.07 32.56 -53.26
N ARG A 153 11.98 31.71 -53.76
CA ARG A 153 13.45 31.73 -53.55
C ARG A 153 14.01 31.59 -52.12
N ASN A 154 14.64 30.44 -51.86
CA ASN A 154 15.73 30.33 -50.89
C ASN A 154 16.96 31.13 -51.34
N ALA A 155 17.57 31.86 -50.41
CA ALA A 155 18.96 32.33 -50.48
C ALA A 155 19.51 32.37 -49.04
N SER A 156 20.14 31.30 -48.60
CA SER A 156 20.62 31.15 -47.22
C SER A 156 21.91 31.95 -46.97
N GLY A 157 21.87 32.85 -45.99
CA GLY A 157 23.08 33.42 -45.40
C GLY A 157 23.79 32.37 -44.55
N ALA A 158 25.00 31.98 -44.93
CA ALA A 158 25.77 30.98 -44.19
C ALA A 158 26.38 31.58 -42.91
N VAL A 159 26.03 31.01 -41.76
CA VAL A 159 26.78 31.20 -40.51
C VAL A 159 28.09 30.41 -40.62
N GLN A 160 29.21 31.00 -40.19
CA GLN A 160 30.46 30.23 -40.05
C GLN A 160 30.45 29.44 -38.74
N ASP A 161 30.15 28.14 -38.82
CA ASP A 161 30.40 27.21 -37.72
C ASP A 161 31.92 27.00 -37.54
N GLY A 162 32.44 27.44 -36.41
CA GLY A 162 33.82 27.17 -35.98
C GLY A 162 34.03 25.75 -35.47
N ILE A 163 35.29 25.35 -35.27
CA ILE A 163 35.64 24.00 -34.76
C ILE A 163 35.12 23.85 -33.32
N ARG A 164 34.08 23.02 -33.15
CA ARG A 164 33.44 22.71 -31.87
C ARG A 164 33.61 21.23 -31.54
N ILE A 165 34.31 20.93 -30.46
CA ILE A 165 34.42 19.57 -29.94
C ILE A 165 33.07 19.16 -29.34
N THR A 166 32.52 18.04 -29.82
CA THR A 166 31.20 17.48 -29.46
C THR A 166 31.30 16.28 -28.54
N VAL A 167 32.40 15.51 -28.61
CA VAL A 167 32.73 14.44 -27.64
C VAL A 167 34.11 14.75 -27.07
N GLN A 168 34.23 14.74 -25.75
CA GLN A 168 35.45 15.09 -25.01
C GLN A 168 36.05 13.83 -24.37
N PRO A 169 37.38 13.60 -24.44
CA PRO A 169 37.99 12.39 -23.90
C PRO A 169 37.83 12.31 -22.38
N GLU A 170 37.46 11.15 -21.86
CA GLU A 170 37.19 10.90 -20.44
C GLU A 170 38.46 10.41 -19.73
N SER A 171 38.71 10.91 -18.51
CA SER A 171 39.73 10.33 -17.63
C SER A 171 39.31 8.92 -17.18
N GLN A 172 40.24 7.97 -17.19
CA GLN A 172 39.97 6.56 -16.91
C GLN A 172 40.98 5.99 -15.89
N VAL A 173 40.53 5.00 -15.12
CA VAL A 173 41.39 4.17 -14.28
C VAL A 173 41.32 2.75 -14.83
N VAL A 174 42.47 2.12 -15.06
CA VAL A 174 42.60 0.83 -15.74
C VAL A 174 43.64 -0.07 -15.07
N ALA A 175 43.62 -1.36 -15.39
CA ALA A 175 44.60 -2.32 -14.87
C ALA A 175 45.93 -2.27 -15.65
N GLU A 176 47.02 -2.70 -15.02
CA GLU A 176 48.35 -2.73 -15.65
C GLU A 176 48.36 -3.71 -16.84
N GLY A 177 48.72 -3.21 -18.03
CA GLY A 177 48.77 -4.01 -19.26
C GLY A 177 47.45 -4.12 -20.06
N THR A 178 46.37 -3.47 -19.65
CA THR A 178 45.14 -3.40 -20.50
C THR A 178 45.24 -2.35 -21.59
N GLN A 179 44.63 -2.62 -22.75
CA GLN A 179 44.43 -1.66 -23.84
C GLN A 179 43.32 -0.64 -23.48
N VAL A 180 43.56 0.64 -23.75
CA VAL A 180 42.67 1.77 -23.42
C VAL A 180 42.24 2.49 -24.70
N SER A 181 40.99 2.93 -24.79
CA SER A 181 40.53 3.86 -25.84
C SER A 181 40.18 5.23 -25.26
N LEU A 182 40.50 6.30 -25.98
CA LEU A 182 40.11 7.68 -25.71
C LEU A 182 39.48 8.28 -26.97
N THR A 183 38.28 8.86 -26.84
CA THR A 183 37.53 9.41 -27.97
C THR A 183 37.40 10.93 -27.88
N CYS A 184 37.65 11.62 -28.99
CA CYS A 184 37.45 13.06 -29.16
C CYS A 184 36.84 13.32 -30.54
N CYS A 185 35.60 13.77 -30.60
CA CYS A 185 34.89 14.08 -31.85
C CYS A 185 34.57 15.58 -31.92
N ALA A 186 34.53 16.14 -33.13
CA ALA A 186 34.20 17.54 -33.36
C ALA A 186 33.35 17.76 -34.61
N THR A 187 32.61 18.86 -34.61
CA THR A 187 31.96 19.45 -35.78
C THR A 187 32.63 20.77 -36.17
N GLY A 188 32.44 21.19 -37.42
CA GLY A 188 33.08 22.37 -37.99
C GLY A 188 33.16 22.26 -39.52
N PRO A 189 34.00 23.08 -40.18
CA PRO A 189 34.16 23.06 -41.63
C PRO A 189 34.73 21.72 -42.14
N PRO A 190 34.45 21.33 -43.39
CA PRO A 190 35.00 20.10 -43.98
C PRO A 190 36.53 20.15 -44.05
N GLY A 191 37.20 19.06 -43.67
CA GLY A 191 38.66 18.98 -43.56
C GLY A 191 39.22 19.07 -42.13
N LEU A 192 38.41 18.73 -41.12
CA LEU A 192 38.90 18.55 -39.75
C LEU A 192 39.97 17.45 -39.69
N MET A 193 41.13 17.78 -39.12
CA MET A 193 42.21 16.86 -38.78
C MET A 193 42.32 16.73 -37.26
N TYR A 194 42.72 15.54 -36.79
CA TYR A 194 42.93 15.23 -35.38
C TYR A 194 44.42 14.96 -35.15
N GLN A 195 44.93 15.28 -33.96
CA GLN A 195 46.25 14.83 -33.49
C GLN A 195 46.24 14.72 -31.97
N TRP A 196 46.61 13.56 -31.44
CA TRP A 196 46.71 13.34 -29.99
C TRP A 196 48.11 13.60 -29.45
N PHE A 197 48.14 13.97 -28.16
CA PHE A 197 49.35 14.25 -27.40
C PHE A 197 49.33 13.45 -26.09
N CYS A 198 50.51 12.99 -25.66
CA CYS A 198 50.75 12.51 -24.31
C CYS A 198 51.69 13.49 -23.61
N GLY A 199 51.22 14.14 -22.54
CA GLY A 199 51.90 15.27 -21.92
C GLY A 199 52.17 16.37 -22.97
N ARG A 200 53.45 16.66 -23.24
CA ARG A 200 53.86 17.69 -24.23
C ARG A 200 54.29 17.11 -25.58
N GLN A 201 54.15 15.81 -25.82
CA GLN A 201 54.65 15.12 -27.01
C GLN A 201 53.50 14.63 -27.89
N GLU A 202 53.56 14.87 -29.20
CA GLU A 202 52.59 14.29 -30.16
C GLU A 202 52.75 12.76 -30.19
N VAL A 203 51.62 12.04 -30.15
CA VAL A 203 51.59 10.57 -30.30
C VAL A 203 51.66 10.24 -31.79
N PRO A 204 52.73 9.58 -32.30
CA PRO A 204 52.91 9.37 -33.73
C PRO A 204 51.78 8.55 -34.35
N GLY A 205 51.22 9.00 -35.47
CA GLY A 205 50.13 8.32 -36.18
C GLY A 205 48.75 8.42 -35.54
N ALA A 206 48.62 9.00 -34.34
CA ALA A 206 47.33 9.20 -33.68
C ALA A 206 46.56 10.40 -34.27
N THR A 207 46.08 10.24 -35.51
CA THR A 207 45.33 11.26 -36.26
C THR A 207 43.84 10.93 -36.44
N SER A 208 43.32 10.05 -35.60
CA SER A 208 41.93 9.58 -35.58
C SER A 208 41.14 10.31 -34.47
N PRO A 209 39.79 10.43 -34.59
CA PRO A 209 38.91 10.78 -33.46
C PRO A 209 39.03 9.83 -32.27
N GLU A 210 39.58 8.63 -32.46
CA GLU A 210 39.84 7.63 -31.42
C GLU A 210 41.35 7.36 -31.30
N LEU A 211 41.89 7.47 -30.09
CA LEU A 211 43.24 7.05 -29.72
C LEU A 211 43.15 5.73 -28.95
N VAL A 212 43.80 4.70 -29.48
CA VAL A 212 44.00 3.42 -28.78
C VAL A 212 45.41 3.37 -28.20
N ILE A 213 45.53 2.92 -26.96
CA ILE A 213 46.77 2.81 -26.18
C ILE A 213 46.94 1.33 -25.80
N ASP A 214 47.85 0.62 -26.46
CA ASP A 214 47.95 -0.85 -26.36
C ASP A 214 48.43 -1.37 -24.99
N THR A 215 49.23 -0.58 -24.28
CA THR A 215 49.67 -0.88 -22.90
C THR A 215 49.67 0.37 -22.05
N ALA A 216 48.76 0.45 -21.07
CA ALA A 216 48.76 1.54 -20.09
C ALA A 216 50.00 1.44 -19.17
N THR A 217 50.82 2.50 -19.14
CA THR A 217 52.07 2.51 -18.36
C THR A 217 51.85 2.75 -16.87
N PRO A 218 52.65 2.16 -15.95
CA PRO A 218 52.39 2.26 -14.51
C PRO A 218 52.47 3.67 -13.91
N ALA A 219 53.22 4.57 -14.55
CA ALA A 219 53.08 6.00 -14.30
C ALA A 219 51.92 6.53 -15.16
N GLY A 220 50.84 6.97 -14.51
CA GLY A 220 49.64 7.50 -15.18
C GLY A 220 49.96 8.68 -16.10
N GLN A 221 49.28 8.74 -17.24
CA GLN A 221 49.59 9.66 -18.33
C GLN A 221 48.40 10.57 -18.66
N TRP A 222 48.72 11.80 -19.06
CA TRP A 222 47.73 12.82 -19.43
C TRP A 222 47.69 12.98 -20.94
N TYR A 223 46.51 12.80 -21.52
CA TYR A 223 46.25 12.86 -22.95
C TYR A 223 45.37 14.06 -23.31
N ILE A 224 45.58 14.63 -24.50
CA ILE A 224 44.76 15.69 -25.07
C ILE A 224 44.72 15.56 -26.59
N CYS A 225 43.59 15.87 -27.21
CA CYS A 225 43.42 15.88 -28.66
C CYS A 225 43.40 17.32 -29.17
N ARG A 226 44.14 17.61 -30.25
CA ARG A 226 44.02 18.82 -31.07
C ARG A 226 43.13 18.49 -32.26
N VAL A 227 42.09 19.28 -32.49
CA VAL A 227 41.32 19.28 -33.74
C VAL A 227 41.63 20.56 -34.51
N ASN A 228 42.04 20.46 -35.76
CA ASN A 228 42.41 21.63 -36.58
C ASN A 228 41.82 21.59 -38.00
N CYS A 229 41.57 22.78 -38.56
CA CYS A 229 41.04 22.98 -39.91
C CYS A 229 41.83 24.11 -40.57
N GLY A 230 42.75 23.77 -41.48
CA GLY A 230 43.74 24.73 -41.96
C GLY A 230 44.56 25.30 -40.79
N THR A 231 44.52 26.62 -40.62
CA THR A 231 45.25 27.35 -39.56
C THR A 231 44.51 27.49 -38.23
N THR A 232 43.22 27.14 -38.14
CA THR A 232 42.47 27.21 -36.87
C THR A 232 42.52 25.87 -36.14
N PHE A 233 42.58 25.90 -34.81
CA PHE A 233 42.58 24.69 -33.99
C PHE A 233 41.89 24.91 -32.64
N THR A 234 41.31 23.83 -32.12
CA THR A 234 40.70 23.72 -30.79
C THR A 234 41.29 22.49 -30.10
N PHE A 235 41.68 22.61 -28.83
CA PHE A 235 42.09 21.47 -28.01
C PHE A 235 40.92 20.93 -27.18
N SER A 236 40.92 19.62 -26.93
CA SER A 236 40.00 18.96 -26.00
C SER A 236 40.30 19.33 -24.54
N ARG A 237 39.47 18.88 -23.59
CA ARG A 237 39.93 18.74 -22.20
C ARG A 237 41.06 17.71 -22.13
N TRP A 238 41.88 17.80 -21.09
CA TRP A 238 42.82 16.74 -20.73
C TRP A 238 42.09 15.54 -20.14
N ALA A 239 42.52 14.33 -20.50
CA ALA A 239 42.09 13.07 -19.91
C ALA A 239 43.28 12.38 -19.22
N HIS A 240 43.12 11.96 -17.97
CA HIS A 240 44.12 11.19 -17.24
C HIS A 240 43.83 9.70 -17.39
N VAL A 241 44.81 8.91 -17.84
CA VAL A 241 44.77 7.44 -17.80
C VAL A 241 45.66 6.99 -16.65
N GLN A 242 45.04 6.56 -15.56
CA GLN A 242 45.73 6.09 -14.36
C GLN A 242 45.74 4.56 -14.33
N VAL A 243 46.89 3.97 -14.01
CA VAL A 243 47.03 2.53 -13.80
C VAL A 243 46.94 2.20 -12.31
N GLU A 244 46.11 1.22 -11.96
CA GLU A 244 45.93 0.75 -10.58
C GLU A 244 46.35 -0.72 -10.50
N LYS A 245 47.23 -1.07 -9.55
CA LYS A 245 47.81 -2.43 -9.45
C LYS A 245 46.90 -3.36 -8.65
N SER A 246 46.63 -4.54 -9.21
CA SER A 246 45.79 -5.58 -8.59
C SER A 246 46.48 -6.23 -7.38
N SER A 247 46.25 -5.69 -6.18
CA SER A 247 46.77 -6.22 -4.91
C SER A 247 46.00 -7.45 -4.42
N SER A 248 46.09 -8.57 -5.13
CA SER A 248 45.57 -9.88 -4.72
C SER A 248 46.35 -11.01 -5.40
N PRO A 249 47.06 -11.88 -4.66
CA PRO A 249 47.79 -13.00 -5.25
C PRO A 249 46.86 -14.20 -5.45
N SER A 250 46.54 -14.54 -6.71
CA SER A 250 45.89 -15.79 -7.08
C SER A 250 46.78 -16.60 -8.05
N SER A 251 46.76 -17.93 -7.88
CA SER A 251 47.76 -18.81 -8.47
C SER A 251 47.52 -19.11 -9.96
N GLY A 252 48.52 -18.82 -10.78
CA GLY A 252 48.91 -19.58 -11.98
C GLY A 252 47.83 -20.03 -12.95
N SER A 253 47.54 -19.21 -13.98
CA SER A 253 47.19 -19.70 -15.31
C SER A 253 47.81 -18.80 -16.38
N GLY A 254 48.49 -19.40 -17.36
CA GLY A 254 49.30 -18.69 -18.36
C GLY A 254 48.50 -18.24 -19.59
N TYR A 255 47.48 -17.39 -19.40
CA TYR A 255 46.73 -16.77 -20.50
C TYR A 255 46.79 -15.24 -20.42
N CYS A 256 46.98 -14.59 -21.57
CA CYS A 256 46.98 -13.13 -21.66
C CYS A 256 45.55 -12.58 -21.49
N PRO A 257 45.32 -11.57 -20.61
CA PRO A 257 44.00 -11.00 -20.38
C PRO A 257 43.60 -10.00 -21.48
N SER A 258 43.41 -10.47 -22.72
CA SER A 258 42.75 -9.68 -23.76
C SER A 258 41.25 -9.55 -23.44
N MET A 259 40.72 -8.33 -23.44
CA MET A 259 39.31 -8.01 -23.15
C MET A 259 38.85 -8.41 -21.74
N ALA A 260 39.56 -7.95 -20.70
CA ALA A 260 38.98 -7.84 -19.37
C ALA A 260 37.79 -6.84 -19.41
N GLY A 261 36.57 -7.35 -19.26
CA GLY A 261 35.33 -6.58 -19.34
C GLY A 261 35.10 -5.65 -18.14
N LEU A 262 33.96 -4.95 -18.17
CA LEU A 262 33.52 -4.03 -17.13
C LEU A 262 33.45 -4.71 -15.75
N GLN A 263 34.20 -4.18 -14.76
CA GLN A 263 34.36 -4.80 -13.45
C GLN A 263 34.20 -3.79 -12.31
N ILE A 264 33.37 -4.11 -11.31
CA ILE A 264 33.26 -3.35 -10.06
C ILE A 264 34.46 -3.72 -9.15
N LEU A 265 35.29 -2.73 -8.81
CA LEU A 265 36.42 -2.87 -7.88
C LEU A 265 35.99 -2.64 -6.43
N ARG A 266 35.04 -1.73 -6.20
CA ARG A 266 34.52 -1.39 -4.87
C ARG A 266 33.01 -1.42 -4.89
N GLN A 267 32.46 -2.37 -4.16
CA GLN A 267 31.04 -2.46 -3.87
C GLN A 267 30.62 -1.35 -2.88
N PRO A 268 29.35 -0.90 -2.92
CA PRO A 268 28.78 -0.12 -1.84
C PRO A 268 28.79 -0.93 -0.54
N ARG A 269 28.59 -0.26 0.60
CA ARG A 269 28.51 -0.88 1.92
C ARG A 269 27.20 -0.49 2.60
N PRO A 270 26.57 -1.39 3.37
CA PRO A 270 25.44 -1.00 4.21
C PRO A 270 25.89 0.04 5.23
N CYS A 271 24.98 0.93 5.61
CA CYS A 271 25.23 1.95 6.62
C CYS A 271 23.97 2.28 7.41
N HIS A 272 24.15 2.49 8.70
CA HIS A 272 23.13 3.05 9.60
C HIS A 272 23.46 4.54 9.80
N LEU A 273 22.49 5.41 9.56
CA LEU A 273 22.63 6.86 9.62
C LEU A 273 21.54 7.44 10.54
N ALA A 274 21.72 8.67 11.00
CA ALA A 274 20.67 9.39 11.72
C ALA A 274 19.99 10.44 10.82
N GLU A 275 18.74 10.80 11.10
CA GLU A 275 18.03 11.82 10.31
C GLU A 275 18.78 13.16 10.31
N GLY A 276 18.88 13.75 9.11
CA GLY A 276 19.73 14.90 8.82
C GLY A 276 21.19 14.58 8.46
N ASP A 277 21.65 13.32 8.52
CA ASP A 277 23.02 12.98 8.13
C ASP A 277 23.22 13.04 6.61
N THR A 278 24.44 12.71 6.14
CA THR A 278 24.76 12.60 4.73
C THR A 278 25.00 11.13 4.37
N LEU A 279 24.08 10.54 3.61
CA LEU A 279 24.29 9.25 2.96
C LEU A 279 25.41 9.38 1.91
N ALA A 280 26.31 8.40 1.87
CA ALA A 280 27.41 8.33 0.94
C ALA A 280 27.69 6.86 0.55
N LEU A 281 27.06 6.38 -0.53
CA LEU A 281 27.34 5.05 -1.09
C LEU A 281 28.29 5.17 -2.28
N GLU A 282 29.38 4.42 -2.26
CA GLU A 282 30.39 4.43 -3.32
C GLU A 282 30.44 3.09 -4.04
N CYS A 283 30.13 3.10 -5.34
CA CYS A 283 30.36 2.00 -6.28
C CYS A 283 31.45 2.46 -7.26
N ARG A 284 32.63 1.84 -7.22
CA ARG A 284 33.75 2.18 -8.13
C ARG A 284 34.04 1.00 -9.04
N ALA A 285 34.00 1.24 -10.34
CA ALA A 285 34.28 0.27 -11.38
C ALA A 285 35.42 0.72 -12.31
N ILE A 286 35.96 -0.24 -13.05
CA ILE A 286 36.85 -0.03 -14.19
C ILE A 286 36.25 -0.71 -15.42
N GLY A 287 36.54 -0.15 -16.59
CA GLY A 287 36.07 -0.67 -17.87
C GLY A 287 36.54 0.21 -19.01
N ASN A 288 36.67 -0.40 -20.19
CA ASN A 288 36.90 0.27 -21.46
C ASN A 288 35.77 -0.19 -22.42
N PRO A 289 34.93 0.72 -22.98
CA PRO A 289 34.82 2.16 -22.68
C PRO A 289 34.48 2.47 -21.20
N PRO A 290 34.56 3.75 -20.78
CA PRO A 290 34.37 4.15 -19.39
C PRO A 290 33.07 3.62 -18.75
N PRO A 291 33.08 3.28 -17.44
CA PRO A 291 31.89 2.91 -16.69
C PRO A 291 30.94 4.11 -16.52
N GLN A 292 29.71 3.96 -16.99
CA GLN A 292 28.56 4.79 -16.62
C GLN A 292 27.83 4.13 -15.44
N TYR A 293 27.11 4.93 -14.65
CA TYR A 293 26.48 4.50 -13.41
C TYR A 293 25.00 4.92 -13.39
N GLN A 294 24.15 4.12 -12.75
CA GLN A 294 22.80 4.51 -12.36
C GLN A 294 22.45 3.82 -11.03
N TRP A 295 22.14 4.61 -10.00
CA TRP A 295 21.71 4.05 -8.71
C TRP A 295 20.22 3.72 -8.72
N PHE A 296 19.88 2.66 -7.98
CA PHE A 296 18.52 2.19 -7.74
C PHE A 296 18.26 2.13 -6.24
N ARG A 297 17.05 2.52 -5.83
CA ARG A 297 16.51 2.42 -4.47
C ARG A 297 15.22 1.59 -4.54
N ASN A 298 15.16 0.48 -3.82
CA ASN A 298 14.05 -0.48 -3.85
C ASN A 298 13.66 -0.88 -5.30
N ARG A 299 14.66 -1.25 -6.10
CA ARG A 299 14.57 -1.59 -7.55
C ARG A 299 13.99 -0.49 -8.46
N ARG A 300 13.80 0.75 -8.00
CA ARG A 300 13.44 1.92 -8.84
C ARG A 300 14.66 2.83 -9.04
N PRO A 301 14.88 3.43 -10.22
CA PRO A 301 16.03 4.30 -10.45
C PRO A 301 15.92 5.59 -9.60
N VAL A 302 17.05 6.04 -9.05
CA VAL A 302 17.15 7.33 -8.35
C VAL A 302 17.49 8.42 -9.37
N GLU A 303 16.61 9.41 -9.53
CA GLU A 303 16.78 10.47 -10.52
C GLU A 303 18.09 11.26 -10.32
N GLY A 304 18.82 11.51 -11.40
CA GLY A 304 20.10 12.22 -11.40
C GLY A 304 21.28 11.46 -10.77
N ALA A 305 21.07 10.30 -10.15
CA ALA A 305 22.12 9.54 -9.48
C ALA A 305 22.96 8.70 -10.47
N GLN A 306 23.78 9.39 -11.27
CA GLN A 306 24.59 8.81 -12.36
C GLN A 306 26.10 8.86 -12.11
N ALA A 307 26.50 9.01 -10.84
CA ALA A 307 27.90 9.10 -10.40
C ALA A 307 28.32 7.85 -9.60
N PRO A 308 29.63 7.50 -9.55
CA PRO A 308 30.13 6.42 -8.70
C PRO A 308 29.93 6.65 -7.20
N LEU A 309 29.64 7.89 -6.76
CA LEU A 309 29.26 8.23 -5.40
C LEU A 309 27.83 8.77 -5.39
N LEU A 310 26.89 8.01 -4.81
CA LEU A 310 25.58 8.53 -4.43
C LEU A 310 25.74 9.29 -3.11
N GLN A 311 25.52 10.61 -3.13
CA GLN A 311 25.49 11.44 -1.94
C GLN A 311 24.12 12.12 -1.77
N VAL A 312 23.45 11.88 -0.64
CA VAL A 312 22.23 12.60 -0.25
C VAL A 312 22.48 13.29 1.09
N LYS A 313 22.22 14.59 1.17
CA LYS A 313 22.44 15.41 2.37
C LYS A 313 21.12 15.65 3.09
N LEU A 314 21.17 15.75 4.42
CA LEU A 314 19.99 15.93 5.28
C LEU A 314 18.97 14.80 5.11
N VAL A 315 19.43 13.54 5.13
CA VAL A 315 18.60 12.37 4.83
C VAL A 315 17.44 12.19 5.81
N THR A 316 16.31 11.69 5.30
CA THR A 316 15.13 11.34 6.11
C THR A 316 14.88 9.84 6.04
N THR A 317 13.94 9.35 6.84
CA THR A 317 13.43 7.97 6.74
C THR A 317 12.85 7.64 5.35
N ALA A 318 12.52 8.61 4.49
CA ALA A 318 12.18 8.36 3.08
C ALA A 318 13.36 7.85 2.23
N GLU A 319 14.60 8.01 2.72
CA GLU A 319 15.83 7.50 2.11
C GLU A 319 16.19 6.08 2.58
N ARG A 320 15.45 5.49 3.54
CA ARG A 320 15.61 4.09 3.97
C ARG A 320 15.26 3.14 2.81
N GLY A 321 16.03 2.07 2.67
CA GLY A 321 15.74 1.03 1.68
C GLY A 321 16.97 0.29 1.19
N SER A 322 16.72 -0.58 0.21
CA SER A 322 17.74 -1.38 -0.45
C SER A 322 18.33 -0.63 -1.64
N TYR A 323 19.64 -0.47 -1.69
CA TYR A 323 20.36 0.26 -2.73
C TYR A 323 21.26 -0.66 -3.54
N SER A 324 21.22 -0.50 -4.86
CA SER A 324 22.20 -1.10 -5.79
C SER A 324 22.61 -0.08 -6.85
N CYS A 325 23.76 -0.32 -7.46
CA CYS A 325 24.28 0.49 -8.54
C CYS A 325 24.39 -0.39 -9.80
N HIS A 326 23.65 -0.02 -10.84
CA HIS A 326 23.87 -0.51 -12.19
C HIS A 326 25.09 0.20 -12.76
N VAL A 327 26.05 -0.56 -13.26
CA VAL A 327 27.23 -0.04 -13.95
C VAL A 327 27.24 -0.61 -15.36
N PHE A 328 27.37 0.24 -16.38
CA PHE A 328 27.30 -0.19 -17.77
C PHE A 328 28.26 0.61 -18.67
N ASN A 329 28.59 0.05 -19.82
CA ASN A 329 29.24 0.76 -20.93
C ASN A 329 28.63 0.29 -22.26
N LEU A 330 29.21 0.68 -23.40
CA LEU A 330 28.66 0.36 -24.72
C LEU A 330 28.65 -1.15 -25.07
N PHE A 331 29.30 -2.01 -24.29
CA PHE A 331 29.45 -3.44 -24.58
C PHE A 331 29.06 -4.37 -23.42
N HIS A 332 29.03 -3.89 -22.19
CA HIS A 332 28.83 -4.70 -20.98
C HIS A 332 27.98 -3.96 -19.93
N GLU A 333 27.28 -4.73 -19.10
CA GLU A 333 26.66 -4.26 -17.86
C GLU A 333 27.02 -5.18 -16.69
N VAL A 334 27.06 -4.62 -15.48
CA VAL A 334 27.31 -5.33 -14.23
C VAL A 334 26.59 -4.60 -13.09
N TRP A 335 25.99 -5.37 -12.18
CA TRP A 335 25.31 -4.83 -11.02
C TRP A 335 26.19 -4.93 -9.77
N SER A 336 26.11 -3.93 -8.90
CA SER A 336 26.71 -3.99 -7.57
C SER A 336 26.01 -5.04 -6.70
N GLN A 337 26.65 -5.40 -5.59
CA GLN A 337 25.96 -5.97 -4.46
C GLN A 337 24.85 -5.01 -4.00
N GLU A 338 23.71 -5.58 -3.64
CA GLU A 338 22.57 -4.87 -3.07
C GLU A 338 22.81 -4.69 -1.57
N VAL A 339 22.69 -3.45 -1.07
CA VAL A 339 22.96 -3.10 0.34
C VAL A 339 21.79 -2.36 0.97
N ASP A 340 21.36 -2.80 2.15
CA ASP A 340 20.35 -2.10 2.93
C ASP A 340 20.96 -0.83 3.58
N VAL A 341 20.27 0.30 3.46
CA VAL A 341 20.57 1.56 4.15
C VAL A 341 19.48 1.82 5.18
N GLU A 342 19.89 1.97 6.43
CA GLU A 342 19.01 2.24 7.57
C GLU A 342 19.19 3.67 8.07
N ILE A 343 18.07 4.32 8.43
CA ILE A 343 18.03 5.70 8.90
C ILE A 343 17.14 5.75 10.14
N GLY A 344 17.65 6.31 11.24
CA GLY A 344 16.99 6.39 12.54
C GLY A 344 17.23 7.72 13.28
N PRO A 345 16.92 7.82 14.58
CA PRO A 345 17.14 9.03 15.36
C PRO A 345 18.61 9.26 15.78
N ARG A 346 18.98 10.52 16.04
CA ARG A 346 20.33 10.90 16.48
C ARG A 346 20.60 10.58 17.94
N LEU A 347 21.24 9.43 18.21
CA LEU A 347 21.86 9.13 19.51
C LEU A 347 23.29 8.62 19.29
N PHE A 348 24.27 9.53 19.43
CA PHE A 348 25.69 9.23 19.26
C PHE A 348 26.48 9.37 20.58
N THR A 349 27.12 8.29 21.00
CA THR A 349 28.51 8.32 21.50
C THR A 349 29.27 7.14 20.90
N SER A 350 30.54 7.33 20.55
CA SER A 350 31.34 6.35 19.80
C SER A 350 32.09 5.36 20.70
N GLY A 351 32.40 4.19 20.14
CA GLY A 351 33.56 3.39 20.56
C GLY A 351 33.22 2.06 21.22
N GLY A 352 33.24 0.99 20.44
CA GLY A 352 33.23 -0.39 20.91
C GLY A 352 33.87 -1.29 19.85
N SER A 353 35.03 -1.87 20.17
CA SER A 353 35.60 -2.93 19.33
C SER A 353 34.78 -4.21 19.52
N TRP A 354 34.72 -5.05 18.49
CA TRP A 354 34.35 -6.44 18.69
C TRP A 354 35.38 -7.10 19.62
N GLN A 355 34.92 -7.57 20.77
CA GLN A 355 35.52 -8.64 21.54
C GLN A 355 34.38 -9.59 21.92
N GLU A 356 34.60 -10.89 21.76
CA GLU A 356 33.75 -11.91 22.33
C GLU A 356 34.05 -11.99 23.83
N GLU A 357 33.05 -11.82 24.69
CA GLU A 357 33.12 -12.25 26.09
C GLU A 357 31.89 -13.09 26.47
N ASP A 358 32.11 -13.98 27.43
CA ASP A 358 31.33 -15.20 27.64
C ASP A 358 30.04 -14.97 28.48
N GLY A 359 29.21 -16.00 28.61
CA GLY A 359 27.82 -15.91 29.04
C GLY A 359 27.53 -15.26 30.40
N GLY A 360 26.55 -14.34 30.40
CA GLY A 360 25.87 -13.83 31.59
C GLY A 360 24.34 -13.91 31.41
N SER A 361 23.65 -14.68 32.24
CA SER A 361 22.26 -15.11 32.01
C SER A 361 21.21 -14.34 32.83
N LEU A 362 20.25 -13.72 32.12
CA LEU A 362 18.93 -13.21 32.54
C LEU A 362 18.12 -13.00 31.23
N GLU A 363 16.89 -13.45 31.01
CA GLU A 363 15.92 -14.22 31.80
C GLU A 363 15.34 -15.41 30.97
N HIS A 364 14.36 -16.16 31.49
CA HIS A 364 13.83 -17.37 30.84
C HIS A 364 12.90 -17.10 29.64
N GLY A 365 13.45 -17.10 28.43
CA GLY A 365 12.72 -17.42 27.19
C GLY A 365 12.83 -18.91 26.87
N SER A 366 11.74 -19.55 26.44
CA SER A 366 11.76 -20.96 26.02
C SER A 366 12.48 -21.12 24.67
N PRO A 367 13.43 -22.07 24.53
CA PRO A 367 14.17 -22.28 23.28
C PRO A 367 13.25 -22.87 22.21
N GLY A 368 12.68 -22.00 21.37
CA GLY A 368 11.71 -22.36 20.34
C GLY A 368 10.55 -21.37 20.17
N GLN A 369 10.40 -20.39 21.05
CA GLN A 369 9.37 -19.35 20.90
C GLN A 369 9.65 -18.48 19.66
N LEU A 370 8.70 -18.46 18.73
CA LEU A 370 8.73 -17.55 17.59
C LEU A 370 8.07 -16.21 17.96
N TYR A 371 8.49 -15.16 17.26
CA TYR A 371 8.01 -13.80 17.44
C TYR A 371 7.64 -13.18 16.09
N ALA A 372 6.63 -12.32 16.11
CA ALA A 372 6.35 -11.38 15.03
C ALA A 372 7.08 -10.05 15.29
N THR A 373 7.56 -9.37 14.26
CA THR A 373 8.00 -7.96 14.38
C THR A 373 6.80 -7.07 14.73
N ASP A 374 5.64 -7.41 14.17
CA ASP A 374 4.36 -6.74 14.34
C ASP A 374 3.26 -7.64 13.74
N LYS A 375 1.98 -7.37 14.03
CA LYS A 375 0.86 -8.14 13.46
C LYS A 375 -0.20 -7.19 12.89
N VAL A 376 -0.50 -7.33 11.60
CA VAL A 376 -1.36 -6.41 10.83
C VAL A 376 -2.37 -7.21 10.02
N ALA A 377 -3.63 -6.80 10.02
CA ALA A 377 -4.70 -7.47 9.27
C ALA A 377 -5.57 -6.47 8.49
N LEU A 378 -5.88 -6.81 7.23
CA LEU A 378 -6.88 -6.13 6.41
C LEU A 378 -8.06 -7.09 6.20
N LEU A 379 -9.26 -6.66 6.59
CA LEU A 379 -10.51 -7.42 6.44
C LEU A 379 -11.45 -6.62 5.54
N ILE A 380 -11.90 -7.22 4.43
CA ILE A 380 -12.85 -6.60 3.48
C ILE A 380 -14.10 -7.47 3.38
N GLY A 381 -15.29 -6.87 3.54
CA GLY A 381 -16.58 -7.52 3.36
C GLY A 381 -17.46 -6.81 2.33
N ASN A 382 -17.67 -7.39 1.16
CA ASN A 382 -18.46 -6.81 0.08
C ASN A 382 -19.84 -7.48 -0.01
N MET A 383 -20.91 -6.70 0.09
CA MET A 383 -22.30 -7.16 0.20
C MET A 383 -23.25 -6.51 -0.82
N HIS A 384 -23.19 -5.19 -0.95
CA HIS A 384 -24.14 -4.37 -1.70
C HIS A 384 -23.68 -4.15 -3.15
N TYR A 385 -23.53 -5.25 -3.89
CA TYR A 385 -23.16 -5.22 -5.31
C TYR A 385 -24.20 -4.47 -6.16
N LEU A 386 -23.71 -3.60 -7.05
CA LEU A 386 -24.56 -2.79 -7.94
C LEU A 386 -25.17 -3.62 -9.09
N HIS A 387 -24.53 -4.72 -9.46
CA HIS A 387 -24.82 -5.49 -10.68
C HIS A 387 -24.89 -7.01 -10.48
N HIS A 388 -24.81 -7.48 -9.23
CA HIS A 388 -24.76 -8.91 -8.84
C HIS A 388 -25.67 -9.18 -7.64
N LYS A 389 -25.90 -10.47 -7.31
CA LYS A 389 -26.68 -10.86 -6.12
C LYS A 389 -26.04 -10.28 -4.85
N GLN A 390 -26.81 -9.60 -4.01
CA GLN A 390 -26.32 -9.12 -2.71
C GLN A 390 -26.06 -10.28 -1.73
N LEU A 391 -25.18 -10.04 -0.77
CA LEU A 391 -24.81 -10.96 0.32
C LEU A 391 -25.15 -10.32 1.67
N GLN A 392 -25.21 -11.09 2.75
CA GLN A 392 -25.65 -10.64 4.08
C GLN A 392 -24.69 -11.04 5.21
N ALA A 393 -24.00 -12.18 5.12
CA ALA A 393 -23.06 -12.62 6.15
C ALA A 393 -21.78 -11.74 6.33
N PRO A 394 -21.17 -11.13 5.29
CA PRO A 394 -19.86 -10.48 5.40
C PRO A 394 -19.73 -9.40 6.49
N ILE A 395 -20.79 -8.66 6.82
CA ILE A 395 -20.79 -7.68 7.92
C ILE A 395 -20.59 -8.34 9.29
N VAL A 396 -21.29 -9.44 9.55
CA VAL A 396 -21.14 -10.19 10.81
C VAL A 396 -19.78 -10.87 10.87
N ASP A 397 -19.32 -11.41 9.74
CA ASP A 397 -18.08 -12.18 9.63
C ASP A 397 -16.83 -11.30 9.81
N VAL A 398 -16.75 -10.16 9.10
CA VAL A 398 -15.66 -9.18 9.25
C VAL A 398 -15.62 -8.63 10.68
N HIS A 399 -16.77 -8.38 11.31
CA HIS A 399 -16.81 -7.90 12.69
C HIS A 399 -16.33 -8.96 13.69
N ALA A 400 -16.83 -10.20 13.59
CA ALA A 400 -16.44 -11.30 14.47
C ALA A 400 -14.95 -11.64 14.34
N LEU A 401 -14.43 -11.73 13.12
CA LEU A 401 -13.01 -12.01 12.87
C LEU A 401 -12.13 -10.83 13.33
N GLY A 402 -12.55 -9.60 13.09
CA GLY A 402 -11.83 -8.39 13.53
C GLY A 402 -11.69 -8.33 15.06
N ALA A 403 -12.77 -8.59 15.79
CA ALA A 403 -12.77 -8.60 17.26
C ALA A 403 -11.82 -9.66 17.85
N LEU A 404 -11.69 -10.83 17.21
CA LEU A 404 -10.78 -11.90 17.65
C LEU A 404 -9.32 -11.60 17.28
N LEU A 405 -9.07 -11.03 16.10
CA LEU A 405 -7.71 -10.61 15.70
C LEU A 405 -7.19 -9.46 16.58
N CYS A 406 -8.06 -8.52 17.00
CA CYS A 406 -7.71 -7.51 18.00
C CYS A 406 -7.30 -8.13 19.35
N GLN A 407 -7.99 -9.17 19.83
CA GLN A 407 -7.58 -9.91 21.05
C GLN A 407 -6.20 -10.59 20.88
N LEU A 408 -5.88 -11.04 19.67
CA LEU A 408 -4.57 -11.58 19.31
C LEU A 408 -3.50 -10.49 19.09
N ASN A 409 -3.78 -9.23 19.40
CA ASN A 409 -2.91 -8.06 19.21
C ASN A 409 -2.58 -7.74 17.74
N PHE A 410 -3.49 -8.03 16.80
CA PHE A 410 -3.38 -7.50 15.43
C PHE A 410 -3.88 -6.06 15.33
N LYS A 411 -3.16 -5.27 14.54
CA LYS A 411 -3.62 -3.99 13.98
C LYS A 411 -4.59 -4.28 12.83
N VAL A 412 -5.87 -4.39 13.15
CA VAL A 412 -6.95 -4.65 12.19
C VAL A 412 -7.35 -3.35 11.47
N VAL A 413 -7.56 -3.42 10.16
CA VAL A 413 -8.36 -2.46 9.37
C VAL A 413 -9.56 -3.26 8.85
N SER A 414 -10.79 -2.82 9.15
CA SER A 414 -12.02 -3.51 8.75
C SER A 414 -12.90 -2.61 7.89
N LEU A 415 -13.24 -3.06 6.69
CA LEU A 415 -13.89 -2.25 5.67
C LEU A 415 -15.04 -3.01 5.01
N LEU A 416 -16.16 -2.33 4.80
CA LEU A 416 -17.31 -2.89 4.08
C LEU A 416 -17.59 -2.15 2.77
N ASP A 417 -18.13 -2.90 1.81
CA ASP A 417 -18.70 -2.40 0.55
C ASP A 417 -17.76 -1.48 -0.25
N LEU A 418 -16.60 -2.04 -0.60
CA LEU A 418 -15.55 -1.32 -1.31
C LEU A 418 -15.64 -1.45 -2.83
N ARG A 419 -15.54 -0.31 -3.52
CA ARG A 419 -15.34 -0.24 -4.97
C ARG A 419 -13.93 -0.66 -5.38
N LYS A 420 -13.68 -0.96 -6.67
CA LYS A 420 -12.37 -1.46 -7.15
C LYS A 420 -11.20 -0.57 -6.72
N ALA A 421 -11.35 0.75 -6.91
CA ALA A 421 -10.32 1.72 -6.52
C ALA A 421 -10.12 1.78 -4.99
N GLU A 422 -11.21 1.65 -4.23
CA GLU A 422 -11.20 1.68 -2.76
C GLU A 422 -10.54 0.42 -2.19
N MET A 423 -10.80 -0.76 -2.78
CA MET A 423 -10.11 -2.02 -2.47
C MET A 423 -8.61 -1.94 -2.78
N GLN A 424 -8.22 -1.34 -3.91
CA GLN A 424 -6.80 -1.18 -4.24
C GLN A 424 -6.09 -0.28 -3.23
N MET A 425 -6.65 0.89 -2.90
CA MET A 425 -6.05 1.80 -1.93
C MET A 425 -6.01 1.22 -0.50
N ALA A 426 -7.00 0.39 -0.12
CA ALA A 426 -6.98 -0.34 1.15
C ALA A 426 -5.83 -1.37 1.20
N VAL A 427 -5.61 -2.08 0.09
CA VAL A 427 -4.46 -3.00 -0.07
C VAL A 427 -3.13 -2.22 -0.06
N ASP A 428 -3.05 -1.07 -0.72
CA ASP A 428 -1.83 -0.26 -0.78
C ASP A 428 -1.44 0.28 0.61
N GLU A 429 -2.38 0.80 1.40
CA GLU A 429 -2.14 1.22 2.79
C GLU A 429 -1.82 0.03 3.71
N PHE A 430 -2.43 -1.14 3.51
CA PHE A 430 -2.04 -2.37 4.21
C PHE A 430 -0.58 -2.76 3.90
N LEU A 431 -0.16 -2.71 2.63
CA LEU A 431 1.21 -2.98 2.21
C LEU A 431 2.23 -1.97 2.77
N LEU A 432 1.82 -0.73 3.06
CA LEU A 432 2.66 0.27 3.76
C LEU A 432 2.86 -0.05 5.25
N LEU A 433 1.99 -0.85 5.86
CA LEU A 433 2.13 -1.33 7.25
C LEU A 433 2.98 -2.61 7.35
N LEU A 434 3.40 -3.23 6.25
CA LEU A 434 4.20 -4.46 6.24
C LEU A 434 5.70 -4.18 6.05
N ASP A 435 6.52 -4.94 6.77
CA ASP A 435 7.99 -4.86 6.77
C ASP A 435 8.59 -6.20 7.24
N LYS A 436 9.92 -6.28 7.34
CA LYS A 436 10.69 -7.46 7.71
C LYS A 436 10.17 -8.13 8.98
N GLY A 437 9.71 -9.37 8.86
CA GLY A 437 9.22 -10.17 9.99
C GLY A 437 7.81 -9.79 10.51
N VAL A 438 7.11 -8.85 9.89
CA VAL A 438 5.69 -8.55 10.20
C VAL A 438 4.79 -9.70 9.74
N TYR A 439 3.77 -10.04 10.53
CA TYR A 439 2.74 -11.00 10.14
C TYR A 439 1.60 -10.24 9.46
N GLY A 440 1.38 -10.49 8.17
CA GLY A 440 0.31 -9.88 7.38
C GLY A 440 -0.82 -10.88 7.14
N LEU A 441 -2.05 -10.50 7.47
CA LEU A 441 -3.27 -11.26 7.20
C LEU A 441 -4.21 -10.47 6.30
N LEU A 442 -4.63 -11.06 5.18
CA LEU A 442 -5.75 -10.58 4.38
C LEU A 442 -6.94 -11.52 4.55
N TYR A 443 -8.09 -10.98 4.97
CA TYR A 443 -9.38 -11.66 4.90
C TYR A 443 -10.29 -10.95 3.91
N TYR A 444 -10.98 -11.74 3.09
CA TYR A 444 -11.98 -11.24 2.15
C TYR A 444 -13.24 -12.10 2.20
N ALA A 445 -14.38 -11.44 2.36
CA ALA A 445 -15.71 -12.04 2.24
C ALA A 445 -16.51 -11.36 1.13
N GLY A 446 -16.99 -12.14 0.16
CA GLY A 446 -17.75 -11.60 -0.97
C GLY A 446 -17.79 -12.50 -2.19
N HIS A 447 -18.18 -11.95 -3.33
CA HIS A 447 -18.06 -12.63 -4.62
C HIS A 447 -16.59 -12.76 -5.01
N GLY A 448 -16.28 -13.89 -5.64
CA GLY A 448 -14.94 -14.24 -6.09
C GLY A 448 -14.99 -15.32 -7.16
N TYR A 449 -13.85 -15.50 -7.83
CA TYR A 449 -13.64 -16.56 -8.82
C TYR A 449 -12.17 -17.01 -8.82
N GLU A 450 -11.89 -18.16 -9.43
CA GLU A 450 -10.52 -18.64 -9.63
C GLU A 450 -10.29 -19.05 -11.09
N ASN A 451 -9.46 -18.31 -11.81
CA ASN A 451 -9.09 -18.60 -13.20
C ASN A 451 -7.60 -18.98 -13.27
N PHE A 452 -7.31 -20.15 -13.83
CA PHE A 452 -5.94 -20.68 -13.98
C PHE A 452 -5.13 -20.72 -12.66
N GLY A 453 -5.79 -20.98 -11.53
CA GLY A 453 -5.19 -20.98 -10.19
C GLY A 453 -4.93 -19.60 -9.58
N ASN A 454 -5.34 -18.53 -10.26
CA ASN A 454 -5.30 -17.16 -9.74
C ASN A 454 -6.69 -16.81 -9.19
N SER A 455 -6.73 -16.36 -7.94
CA SER A 455 -7.95 -16.09 -7.19
C SER A 455 -8.25 -14.58 -7.25
N PHE A 456 -9.49 -14.22 -7.55
CA PHE A 456 -9.88 -12.83 -7.77
C PHE A 456 -11.01 -12.40 -6.82
N MET A 457 -10.82 -11.28 -6.14
CA MET A 457 -11.82 -10.64 -5.27
C MET A 457 -12.66 -9.66 -6.12
N VAL A 458 -13.99 -9.75 -6.06
CA VAL A 458 -14.90 -8.92 -6.88
C VAL A 458 -15.39 -7.68 -6.09
N PRO A 459 -15.12 -6.46 -6.57
CA PRO A 459 -15.63 -5.23 -5.95
C PRO A 459 -17.14 -5.02 -6.12
N ILE A 460 -17.76 -4.17 -5.28
CA ILE A 460 -19.21 -3.92 -5.38
C ILE A 460 -19.65 -3.23 -6.69
N ASP A 461 -18.74 -2.52 -7.35
CA ASP A 461 -18.95 -1.80 -8.63
C ASP A 461 -18.53 -2.61 -9.87
N ALA A 462 -18.23 -3.90 -9.72
CA ALA A 462 -17.94 -4.77 -10.86
C ALA A 462 -19.16 -4.89 -11.81
N PRO A 463 -19.01 -4.68 -13.13
CA PRO A 463 -20.12 -4.77 -14.09
C PRO A 463 -20.69 -6.19 -14.18
N SER A 464 -21.89 -6.36 -14.74
CA SER A 464 -22.54 -7.68 -14.86
C SER A 464 -21.70 -8.72 -15.62
N ALA A 465 -20.86 -8.30 -16.56
CA ALA A 465 -19.86 -9.12 -17.22
C ALA A 465 -18.44 -8.61 -16.88
N TYR A 466 -17.98 -8.93 -15.67
CA TYR A 466 -16.64 -8.53 -15.20
C TYR A 466 -15.54 -9.47 -15.70
N MET A 467 -14.32 -8.91 -15.79
CA MET A 467 -13.08 -9.61 -16.14
C MET A 467 -11.99 -9.33 -15.10
N SER A 468 -10.80 -9.91 -15.23
CA SER A 468 -9.65 -9.71 -14.32
C SER A 468 -9.26 -8.25 -14.14
N GLU A 469 -9.42 -7.40 -15.16
CA GLU A 469 -9.18 -5.95 -15.06
C GLU A 469 -10.18 -5.21 -14.14
N HIS A 470 -11.32 -5.81 -13.82
CA HIS A 470 -12.36 -5.22 -12.95
C HIS A 470 -12.19 -5.66 -11.48
N CYS A 471 -11.28 -6.59 -11.19
CA CYS A 471 -11.15 -7.27 -9.90
C CYS A 471 -9.74 -7.11 -9.30
N LEU A 472 -9.54 -7.59 -8.08
CA LEU A 472 -8.22 -7.66 -7.44
C LEU A 472 -7.70 -9.10 -7.45
N CYS A 473 -6.55 -9.32 -8.09
CA CYS A 473 -5.86 -10.62 -8.10
C CYS A 473 -5.06 -10.83 -6.81
N VAL A 474 -5.43 -11.84 -6.01
CA VAL A 474 -4.83 -12.08 -4.69
C VAL A 474 -3.34 -12.42 -4.80
N GLN A 475 -2.92 -13.13 -5.84
CA GLN A 475 -1.53 -13.53 -6.05
C GLN A 475 -0.61 -12.31 -6.33
N ARG A 476 -1.14 -11.20 -6.87
CA ARG A 476 -0.40 -9.92 -6.94
C ARG A 476 -0.20 -9.29 -5.56
N VAL A 477 -1.21 -9.35 -4.69
CA VAL A 477 -1.09 -8.87 -3.30
C VAL A 477 -0.02 -9.67 -2.54
N LEU A 478 -0.02 -11.00 -2.69
CA LEU A 478 1.04 -11.85 -2.14
C LEU A 478 2.44 -11.45 -2.63
N GLN A 479 2.61 -11.19 -3.93
CA GLN A 479 3.89 -10.75 -4.48
C GLN A 479 4.37 -9.41 -3.88
N GLU A 480 3.47 -8.46 -3.65
CA GLU A 480 3.80 -7.22 -2.94
C GLU A 480 4.12 -7.45 -1.46
N MET A 481 3.42 -8.36 -0.77
CA MET A 481 3.73 -8.73 0.62
C MET A 481 5.11 -9.39 0.74
N GLN A 482 5.49 -10.26 -0.20
CA GLN A 482 6.83 -10.88 -0.24
C GLN A 482 7.94 -9.83 -0.39
N GLN A 483 7.74 -8.81 -1.21
CA GLN A 483 8.69 -7.69 -1.35
C GLN A 483 8.92 -6.92 -0.04
N ARG A 484 7.98 -6.97 0.92
CA ARG A 484 8.12 -6.41 2.27
C ARG A 484 8.89 -7.30 3.24
N ARG A 485 9.41 -8.46 2.80
CA ARG A 485 10.17 -9.43 3.62
C ARG A 485 9.39 -9.89 4.88
N THR A 486 8.05 -9.98 4.79
CA THR A 486 7.14 -10.37 5.88
C THR A 486 7.54 -11.69 6.56
N GLY A 487 7.22 -11.83 7.84
CA GLY A 487 7.48 -13.04 8.62
C GLY A 487 6.45 -14.15 8.39
N LEU A 488 5.20 -13.77 8.10
CA LEU A 488 4.09 -14.68 7.84
C LEU A 488 3.09 -14.01 6.89
N ASN A 489 2.60 -14.74 5.89
CA ASN A 489 1.63 -14.28 4.90
C ASN A 489 0.39 -15.17 4.95
N ILE A 490 -0.73 -14.63 5.42
CA ILE A 490 -2.00 -15.37 5.55
C ILE A 490 -3.07 -14.76 4.65
N PHE A 491 -3.74 -15.62 3.88
CA PHE A 491 -4.88 -15.27 3.04
C PHE A 491 -6.08 -16.15 3.42
N LEU A 492 -7.13 -15.53 3.94
CA LEU A 492 -8.38 -16.20 4.30
C LEU A 492 -9.48 -15.74 3.35
N LEU A 493 -9.92 -16.62 2.45
CA LEU A 493 -10.73 -16.25 1.29
C LEU A 493 -12.11 -16.91 1.36
N ASP A 494 -13.09 -16.12 1.82
CA ASP A 494 -14.49 -16.50 2.02
C ASP A 494 -15.33 -16.11 0.81
N MET A 495 -15.05 -16.79 -0.30
CA MET A 495 -15.60 -16.48 -1.62
C MET A 495 -15.71 -17.74 -2.49
N CYS A 496 -16.57 -17.69 -3.50
CA CYS A 496 -16.65 -18.71 -4.54
C CYS A 496 -15.33 -18.81 -5.34
N ARG A 497 -15.04 -20.00 -5.89
CA ARG A 497 -13.82 -20.30 -6.66
C ARG A 497 -14.11 -21.05 -7.97
N LYS A 498 -15.33 -20.88 -8.49
CA LYS A 498 -15.70 -21.22 -9.88
C LYS A 498 -14.87 -20.41 -10.88
N ARG A 499 -14.61 -20.98 -12.05
CA ARG A 499 -14.10 -20.21 -13.21
C ARG A 499 -15.09 -19.14 -13.66
N ASN A 500 -14.62 -17.91 -13.86
CA ASN A 500 -15.32 -16.86 -14.60
C ASN A 500 -15.15 -17.10 -16.11
N LEU A 501 -16.26 -17.31 -16.83
CA LEU A 501 -16.26 -17.58 -18.28
C LEU A 501 -16.07 -16.33 -19.15
N ASN A 502 -16.12 -15.13 -18.56
CA ASN A 502 -15.87 -13.87 -19.27
C ASN A 502 -14.37 -13.51 -19.32
N ASP A 503 -13.50 -14.22 -18.60
CA ASP A 503 -12.13 -13.82 -18.32
C ASP A 503 -11.09 -14.89 -18.73
N ASP A 504 -10.87 -15.04 -20.03
CA ASP A 504 -9.83 -15.94 -20.57
C ASP A 504 -8.39 -15.35 -20.49
N ILE A 505 -8.21 -14.26 -19.76
CA ILE A 505 -6.90 -13.63 -19.53
C ILE A 505 -6.11 -14.43 -18.50
N ILE A 506 -4.94 -14.94 -18.89
CA ILE A 506 -3.97 -15.55 -17.97
C ILE A 506 -3.11 -14.42 -17.36
N PRO A 507 -3.26 -14.07 -16.07
CA PRO A 507 -2.56 -12.94 -15.49
C PRO A 507 -1.05 -13.23 -15.36
N GLN A 508 -0.23 -12.34 -15.94
CA GLN A 508 1.22 -12.37 -15.74
C GLN A 508 1.54 -11.81 -14.35
N VAL A 509 1.48 -12.68 -13.34
CA VAL A 509 1.91 -12.37 -11.95
C VAL A 509 3.43 -12.55 -11.78
N GLY A 510 4.10 -13.25 -12.70
CA GLY A 510 5.52 -13.57 -12.57
C GLY A 510 5.79 -14.69 -11.56
N ALA A 511 7.05 -14.92 -11.22
CA ALA A 511 7.43 -15.90 -10.21
C ALA A 511 7.24 -15.34 -8.79
N LEU A 512 6.57 -16.09 -7.93
CA LEU A 512 6.56 -15.86 -6.48
C LEU A 512 7.85 -16.39 -5.87
N GLU A 513 8.40 -15.69 -4.87
CA GLU A 513 9.63 -16.12 -4.19
C GLU A 513 9.35 -17.28 -3.24
N VAL A 514 10.34 -18.16 -2.99
CA VAL A 514 10.17 -19.31 -2.09
C VAL A 514 10.44 -18.89 -0.64
N THR A 515 9.53 -18.11 -0.07
CA THR A 515 9.66 -17.53 1.28
C THR A 515 9.28 -18.49 2.41
N ALA A 516 8.73 -19.67 2.10
CA ALA A 516 8.37 -20.75 3.04
C ALA A 516 7.52 -20.31 4.26
N ASN A 517 6.66 -19.30 4.08
CA ASN A 517 5.89 -18.65 5.15
C ASN A 517 4.47 -18.21 4.71
N ILE A 518 3.90 -18.89 3.72
CA ILE A 518 2.63 -18.54 3.07
C ILE A 518 1.55 -19.57 3.44
N VAL A 519 0.35 -19.09 3.75
CA VAL A 519 -0.82 -19.89 4.12
C VAL A 519 -2.08 -19.31 3.47
N PHE A 520 -2.77 -20.12 2.68
CA PHE A 520 -4.11 -19.85 2.17
C PHE A 520 -5.12 -20.78 2.84
N GLY A 521 -6.11 -20.22 3.52
CA GLY A 521 -7.33 -20.91 3.90
C GLY A 521 -8.47 -20.46 2.99
N TYR A 522 -8.86 -21.29 2.03
CA TYR A 522 -10.00 -21.02 1.17
C TYR A 522 -11.25 -21.64 1.80
N ALA A 523 -12.34 -20.87 1.93
CA ALA A 523 -13.60 -21.33 2.49
C ALA A 523 -14.28 -22.45 1.66
N THR A 524 -13.87 -22.63 0.41
CA THR A 524 -14.35 -23.66 -0.51
C THR A 524 -13.23 -24.14 -1.43
N CYS A 525 -13.38 -25.32 -2.04
CA CYS A 525 -12.44 -25.89 -3.01
C CYS A 525 -12.41 -25.11 -4.35
N ALA A 526 -11.40 -25.35 -5.18
CA ALA A 526 -11.43 -24.92 -6.59
C ALA A 526 -12.68 -25.45 -7.32
N ASP A 527 -13.24 -24.62 -8.21
CA ASP A 527 -14.51 -24.84 -8.93
C ASP A 527 -15.79 -24.99 -8.07
N ALA A 528 -15.72 -24.71 -6.76
CA ALA A 528 -16.85 -24.78 -5.83
C ALA A 528 -17.37 -23.39 -5.37
N GLU A 529 -18.46 -23.42 -4.60
CA GLU A 529 -19.11 -22.22 -4.02
C GLU A 529 -18.85 -22.14 -2.52
N ALA A 530 -18.79 -20.92 -1.99
CA ALA A 530 -18.87 -20.66 -0.55
C ALA A 530 -20.30 -20.16 -0.22
N TYR A 531 -20.83 -20.54 0.94
CA TYR A 531 -22.23 -20.26 1.31
C TYR A 531 -22.36 -19.44 2.60
N GLU A 532 -23.40 -18.61 2.61
CA GLU A 532 -24.01 -17.98 3.78
C GLU A 532 -25.31 -18.72 4.14
N LEU A 533 -25.69 -18.76 5.42
CA LEU A 533 -26.95 -19.39 5.85
C LEU A 533 -28.11 -18.41 5.73
N SER A 534 -29.16 -18.79 4.98
CA SER A 534 -30.38 -17.98 4.84
C SER A 534 -31.39 -18.17 5.99
N GLN A 535 -30.94 -18.65 7.16
CA GLN A 535 -31.78 -18.88 8.33
C GLN A 535 -31.20 -18.16 9.55
N GLY A 536 -31.81 -17.02 9.88
CA GLY A 536 -31.41 -16.14 10.97
C GLY A 536 -30.69 -14.89 10.47
N GLU A 537 -31.27 -13.72 10.76
CA GLU A 537 -30.82 -12.39 10.32
C GLU A 537 -29.42 -12.00 10.84
N LEU A 538 -28.90 -12.74 11.82
CA LEU A 538 -27.66 -12.46 12.56
C LEU A 538 -26.67 -13.66 12.54
N SER A 539 -26.74 -14.51 11.50
CA SER A 539 -25.82 -15.65 11.35
C SER A 539 -24.46 -15.25 10.73
N ASN A 540 -23.43 -16.04 11.00
CA ASN A 540 -22.12 -15.93 10.35
C ASN A 540 -22.12 -16.78 9.07
N GLY A 541 -21.24 -16.48 8.12
CA GLY A 541 -20.91 -17.36 7.00
C GLY A 541 -20.41 -18.72 7.50
N ILE A 542 -20.50 -19.75 6.64
CA ILE A 542 -20.14 -21.11 7.03
C ILE A 542 -18.70 -21.17 7.55
N PHE A 543 -17.74 -20.58 6.84
CA PHE A 543 -16.33 -20.64 7.22
C PHE A 543 -16.05 -19.94 8.55
N VAL A 544 -16.52 -18.70 8.74
CA VAL A 544 -16.31 -17.96 10.00
C VAL A 544 -17.05 -18.60 11.19
N THR A 545 -18.19 -19.26 10.97
CA THR A 545 -18.92 -20.03 12.00
C THR A 545 -18.05 -21.09 12.70
N PHE A 546 -17.11 -21.71 11.97
CA PHE A 546 -16.16 -22.69 12.53
C PHE A 546 -14.80 -22.06 12.87
N LEU A 547 -14.25 -21.22 11.98
CA LEU A 547 -12.95 -20.56 12.19
C LEU A 547 -12.87 -19.83 13.53
N LYS A 548 -13.93 -19.11 13.91
CA LYS A 548 -13.96 -18.30 15.14
C LYS A 548 -13.87 -19.11 16.44
N ARG A 549 -14.08 -20.43 16.38
CA ARG A 549 -13.93 -21.35 17.53
C ARG A 549 -12.47 -21.63 17.85
N TRP A 550 -11.64 -21.69 16.80
CA TRP A 550 -10.25 -22.17 16.87
C TRP A 550 -9.21 -21.05 16.76
N LEU A 551 -9.61 -19.84 16.31
CA LEU A 551 -8.69 -18.74 16.00
C LEU A 551 -7.78 -18.31 17.17
N LEU A 552 -8.25 -18.45 18.41
CA LEU A 552 -7.51 -18.02 19.62
C LEU A 552 -6.54 -19.08 20.19
N GLU A 553 -6.52 -20.30 19.63
CA GLU A 553 -5.66 -21.39 20.12
C GLU A 553 -4.18 -21.16 19.80
N ASP A 554 -3.27 -21.52 20.71
CA ASP A 554 -1.82 -21.45 20.48
C ASP A 554 -1.33 -22.60 19.60
N GLU A 555 -1.72 -22.57 18.34
CA GLU A 555 -1.42 -23.60 17.35
C GLU A 555 -0.80 -23.04 16.09
N LYS A 556 0.04 -23.84 15.42
CA LYS A 556 0.53 -23.49 14.08
C LYS A 556 -0.68 -23.25 13.19
N ILE A 557 -0.73 -22.13 12.48
CA ILE A 557 -1.94 -21.72 11.71
C ILE A 557 -2.40 -22.78 10.69
N THR A 558 -1.51 -23.62 10.17
CA THR A 558 -1.89 -24.76 9.32
C THR A 558 -2.67 -25.84 10.08
N VAL A 559 -2.30 -26.16 11.33
CA VAL A 559 -2.99 -27.13 12.19
C VAL A 559 -4.32 -26.57 12.67
N LEU A 560 -4.38 -25.26 12.95
CA LEU A 560 -5.61 -24.54 13.28
C LEU A 560 -6.62 -24.64 12.12
N LEU A 561 -6.19 -24.35 10.88
CA LEU A 561 -7.06 -24.45 9.70
C LEU A 561 -7.45 -25.90 9.35
N ASP A 562 -6.61 -26.89 9.69
CA ASP A 562 -6.91 -28.32 9.55
C ASP A 562 -8.08 -28.73 10.47
N LYS A 563 -8.02 -28.34 11.76
CA LYS A 563 -9.15 -28.52 12.71
C LYS A 563 -10.43 -27.84 12.23
N VAL A 564 -10.34 -26.65 11.63
CA VAL A 564 -11.51 -25.95 11.04
C VAL A 564 -12.07 -26.72 9.84
N ALA A 565 -11.23 -27.38 9.03
CA ALA A 565 -11.67 -28.22 7.93
C ALA A 565 -12.39 -29.49 8.42
N GLU A 566 -11.89 -30.13 9.48
CA GLU A 566 -12.57 -31.25 10.15
C GLU A 566 -13.95 -30.82 10.69
N ASP A 567 -14.00 -29.71 11.42
CA ASP A 567 -15.23 -29.14 12.01
C ASP A 567 -16.27 -28.82 10.92
N MET A 568 -15.86 -28.16 9.83
CA MET A 568 -16.70 -27.89 8.65
C MET A 568 -17.18 -29.18 7.96
N GLY A 569 -16.35 -30.23 7.94
CA GLY A 569 -16.69 -31.54 7.36
C GLY A 569 -17.83 -32.28 8.08
N THR A 570 -18.14 -31.89 9.32
CA THR A 570 -19.29 -32.44 10.08
C THR A 570 -20.64 -31.88 9.62
N LEU A 571 -20.67 -30.75 8.92
CA LEU A 571 -21.91 -30.02 8.64
C LEU A 571 -22.66 -30.59 7.42
N GLU A 572 -23.82 -31.19 7.67
CA GLU A 572 -24.59 -31.91 6.64
C GLU A 572 -25.06 -31.02 5.47
N ILE A 573 -25.47 -29.76 5.73
CA ILE A 573 -26.05 -28.88 4.70
C ILE A 573 -25.05 -28.45 3.61
N THR A 574 -23.76 -28.46 3.93
CA THR A 574 -22.64 -28.13 3.04
C THR A 574 -21.90 -29.34 2.51
N ARG A 575 -22.23 -30.55 2.98
CA ARG A 575 -21.53 -31.80 2.63
C ARG A 575 -21.55 -32.04 1.12
N GLY A 576 -20.35 -32.10 0.51
CA GLY A 576 -20.19 -32.26 -0.94
C GLY A 576 -20.48 -31.00 -1.77
N ARG A 577 -20.66 -29.84 -1.13
CA ARG A 577 -20.90 -28.54 -1.78
C ARG A 577 -19.86 -27.48 -1.42
N GLN A 578 -19.41 -27.47 -0.16
CA GLN A 578 -18.37 -26.60 0.37
C GLN A 578 -17.50 -27.39 1.36
N ALA A 579 -16.18 -27.24 1.25
CA ALA A 579 -15.18 -27.79 2.17
C ALA A 579 -13.95 -26.87 2.14
N LEU A 580 -13.25 -26.71 3.26
CA LEU A 580 -12.07 -25.85 3.36
C LEU A 580 -10.91 -26.44 2.54
N GLU A 581 -10.28 -25.64 1.68
CA GLU A 581 -9.02 -26.01 1.01
C GLU A 581 -7.85 -25.24 1.65
N LEU A 582 -6.89 -25.97 2.22
CA LEU A 582 -5.67 -25.42 2.79
C LEU A 582 -4.52 -25.56 1.78
N ARG A 583 -3.91 -24.44 1.36
CA ARG A 583 -2.64 -24.44 0.61
C ARG A 583 -1.57 -23.73 1.44
N SER A 584 -0.42 -24.35 1.68
CA SER A 584 0.64 -23.74 2.49
C SER A 584 2.04 -24.18 2.07
N ASN A 585 3.01 -23.28 2.23
CA ASN A 585 4.43 -23.60 2.25
C ASN A 585 5.12 -23.24 3.58
N LEU A 586 4.34 -22.94 4.64
CA LEU A 586 4.83 -22.51 5.94
C LEU A 586 5.66 -23.63 6.61
N SER A 587 6.97 -23.45 6.68
CA SER A 587 7.89 -24.40 7.30
C SER A 587 7.82 -24.33 8.84
N GLU A 588 8.06 -23.16 9.41
CA GLU A 588 8.16 -22.89 10.85
C GLU A 588 6.84 -23.08 11.62
N ARG A 589 6.89 -23.19 12.97
CA ARG A 589 5.70 -23.29 13.84
C ARG A 589 5.08 -21.92 14.17
N ARG A 590 4.81 -21.10 13.14
CA ARG A 590 4.20 -19.77 13.35
C ARG A 590 2.71 -19.87 13.64
N ALA A 591 2.25 -19.10 14.62
CA ALA A 591 0.89 -19.09 15.17
C ALA A 591 0.31 -17.66 15.19
N LEU A 592 -1.01 -17.51 15.22
CA LEU A 592 -1.63 -16.18 15.35
C LEU A 592 -1.39 -15.56 16.73
N THR A 593 -1.22 -16.42 17.73
CA THR A 593 -0.87 -16.14 19.12
C THR A 593 0.57 -15.65 19.30
N ASP A 594 1.47 -15.85 18.32
CA ASP A 594 2.90 -15.52 18.47
C ASP A 594 3.10 -14.10 19.03
N PRO A 595 3.92 -13.93 20.08
CA PRO A 595 4.16 -12.64 20.70
C PRO A 595 4.79 -11.65 19.72
N ILE A 596 4.36 -10.39 19.79
CA ILE A 596 5.08 -9.29 19.14
C ILE A 596 6.38 -9.08 19.93
N ARG A 597 7.51 -8.99 19.22
CA ARG A 597 8.82 -8.73 19.83
C ARG A 597 8.76 -7.41 20.63
N PRO A 598 9.19 -7.36 21.90
CA PRO A 598 9.18 -6.12 22.67
C PRO A 598 9.99 -5.04 21.93
N PRO A 599 9.47 -3.82 21.77
CA PRO A 599 10.06 -2.84 20.88
C PRO A 599 11.39 -2.32 21.42
N GLY A 600 12.42 -2.31 20.55
CA GLY A 600 13.46 -1.28 20.65
C GLY A 600 12.78 0.09 20.53
N GLN A 601 13.17 1.04 21.37
CA GLN A 601 12.25 2.08 21.86
C GLN A 601 11.55 2.96 20.79
N ASP A 602 12.11 3.09 19.58
CA ASP A 602 11.60 3.98 18.53
C ASP A 602 10.80 3.32 17.39
N GLU A 603 11.09 2.07 16.98
CA GLU A 603 10.52 1.50 15.72
C GLU A 603 8.99 1.29 15.76
N SER A 604 8.40 1.15 16.94
CA SER A 604 6.93 0.99 17.08
C SER A 604 6.16 2.26 16.65
N SER A 605 6.78 3.44 16.80
CA SER A 605 6.10 4.74 16.75
C SER A 605 5.41 5.04 15.42
N ALA A 606 6.14 5.01 14.30
CA ALA A 606 5.65 5.47 13.00
C ALA A 606 4.51 4.60 12.43
N ARG A 607 4.62 3.27 12.57
CA ARG A 607 3.59 2.34 12.09
C ARG A 607 2.35 2.33 13.00
N ASN A 608 2.54 2.45 14.32
CA ASN A 608 1.43 2.70 15.24
C ASN A 608 0.71 4.00 14.87
N LEU A 609 1.44 5.06 14.55
CA LEU A 609 0.88 6.36 14.18
C LEU A 609 0.11 6.30 12.85
N GLN A 610 0.60 5.58 11.84
CA GLN A 610 -0.11 5.40 10.57
C GLN A 610 -1.42 4.60 10.76
N TRP A 611 -1.38 3.47 11.48
CA TRP A 611 -2.57 2.68 11.78
C TRP A 611 -3.57 3.41 12.69
N ALA A 612 -3.08 4.16 13.69
CA ALA A 612 -3.92 4.93 14.61
C ALA A 612 -4.66 6.07 13.90
N LYS A 613 -4.09 6.68 12.85
CA LYS A 613 -4.82 7.68 12.03
C LYS A 613 -6.15 7.10 11.53
N ALA A 614 -6.18 5.85 11.09
CA ALA A 614 -7.37 5.19 10.55
C ALA A 614 -8.42 4.79 11.61
N HIS A 615 -8.11 4.91 12.91
CA HIS A 615 -8.95 4.42 14.01
C HIS A 615 -9.27 5.45 15.10
N VAL A 616 -8.77 6.69 14.98
CA VAL A 616 -9.15 7.78 15.86
C VAL A 616 -10.56 8.28 15.49
N LEU A 617 -11.52 8.03 16.39
CA LEU A 617 -12.82 8.69 16.41
C LEU A 617 -12.69 10.18 16.76
N PRO A 618 -13.63 11.05 16.33
CA PRO A 618 -13.71 12.42 16.84
C PRO A 618 -14.02 12.45 18.34
N GLU A 619 -13.51 13.46 19.03
CA GLU A 619 -13.86 13.73 20.42
C GLU A 619 -15.33 14.16 20.54
N SER A 620 -16.05 13.59 21.52
CA SER A 620 -17.43 13.99 21.86
C SER A 620 -17.48 15.45 22.30
N ARG A 621 -18.50 16.19 21.84
CA ARG A 621 -18.66 17.63 22.07
C ARG A 621 -19.97 17.94 22.78
N HIS A 622 -20.01 19.10 23.44
CA HIS A 622 -21.26 19.71 23.90
C HIS A 622 -21.54 20.94 23.06
N LEU A 623 -22.74 21.00 22.50
CA LEU A 623 -23.25 22.06 21.65
C LEU A 623 -24.24 22.89 22.47
N CYS A 624 -23.92 24.16 22.69
CA CYS A 624 -24.81 25.10 23.35
C CYS A 624 -25.57 25.90 22.29
N PHE A 625 -26.89 25.95 22.43
CA PHE A 625 -27.82 26.68 21.58
C PHE A 625 -28.25 27.99 22.24
N ASP A 626 -28.72 28.97 21.47
CA ASP A 626 -29.02 30.33 21.95
C ASP A 626 -30.25 30.33 22.88
N CYS A 627 -31.21 29.41 22.68
CA CYS A 627 -32.27 29.09 23.64
C CYS A 627 -31.80 28.43 24.94
N GLY A 628 -30.49 28.25 25.16
CA GLY A 628 -29.92 27.70 26.40
C GLY A 628 -29.95 26.17 26.52
N VAL A 629 -30.42 25.46 25.48
CA VAL A 629 -30.35 23.99 25.43
C VAL A 629 -28.91 23.54 25.19
N THR A 630 -28.49 22.48 25.86
CA THR A 630 -27.18 21.83 25.67
C THR A 630 -27.36 20.42 25.12
N VAL A 631 -26.77 20.15 23.96
CA VAL A 631 -26.80 18.86 23.26
C VAL A 631 -25.41 18.23 23.31
N GLN A 632 -25.29 17.01 23.84
CA GLN A 632 -24.11 16.17 23.66
C GLN A 632 -24.14 15.55 22.27
N LEU A 633 -23.01 15.65 21.56
CA LEU A 633 -22.74 15.00 20.28
C LEU A 633 -21.61 14.00 20.51
N GLY A 634 -21.84 12.72 20.24
CA GLY A 634 -20.87 11.64 20.44
C GLY A 634 -20.74 10.73 19.21
N PHE A 635 -19.69 9.90 19.24
CA PHE A 635 -19.24 9.10 18.11
C PHE A 635 -18.90 7.68 18.56
N ALA A 636 -19.17 6.69 17.71
CA ALA A 636 -18.72 5.30 17.85
C ALA A 636 -18.32 4.72 16.48
N ALA A 637 -17.43 3.73 16.46
CA ALA A 637 -17.03 3.04 15.22
C ALA A 637 -17.73 1.67 15.15
N GLU A 638 -18.28 1.35 13.97
CA GLU A 638 -18.78 0.01 13.65
C GLU A 638 -17.73 -0.75 12.81
N PHE A 639 -17.09 -0.03 11.87
CA PHE A 639 -15.99 -0.45 11.01
C PHE A 639 -15.06 0.74 10.76
N SER A 640 -13.85 0.52 10.22
CA SER A 640 -12.93 1.62 9.86
C SER A 640 -13.56 2.61 8.85
N ASN A 641 -14.58 2.20 8.08
CA ASN A 641 -15.34 3.08 7.17
C ASN A 641 -16.82 3.34 7.55
N ILE A 642 -17.27 2.93 8.73
CA ILE A 642 -18.65 3.16 9.21
C ILE A 642 -18.63 3.70 10.65
N MET A 643 -19.16 4.91 10.84
CA MET A 643 -19.23 5.61 12.12
C MET A 643 -20.68 5.87 12.52
N ILE A 644 -21.02 5.61 13.77
CA ILE A 644 -22.28 6.03 14.37
C ILE A 644 -22.07 7.42 14.97
N ILE A 645 -22.95 8.36 14.61
CA ILE A 645 -23.08 9.66 15.28
C ILE A 645 -24.32 9.59 16.17
N TYR A 646 -24.23 10.06 17.42
CA TYR A 646 -25.38 10.17 18.30
C TYR A 646 -25.52 11.54 18.95
N THR A 647 -26.75 12.04 19.03
CA THR A 647 -27.13 13.31 19.66
C THR A 647 -28.00 13.07 20.89
N ARG A 648 -27.79 13.84 21.95
CA ARG A 648 -28.53 13.71 23.21
C ARG A 648 -28.74 15.07 23.85
N VAL A 649 -29.98 15.43 24.20
CA VAL A 649 -30.22 16.63 25.03
C VAL A 649 -29.78 16.33 26.46
N VAL A 650 -28.82 17.11 26.98
CA VAL A 650 -28.27 16.96 28.33
C VAL A 650 -28.90 17.96 29.31
N ALA A 651 -29.20 19.17 28.85
CA ALA A 651 -29.86 20.21 29.63
C ALA A 651 -30.79 21.04 28.76
N ALA A 652 -31.94 21.45 29.31
CA ALA A 652 -32.88 22.38 28.69
C ALA A 652 -33.47 23.31 29.78
N PRO A 653 -33.68 24.60 29.48
CA PRO A 653 -34.42 25.52 30.36
C PRO A 653 -35.86 25.06 30.66
N LYS A 654 -36.40 25.48 31.82
CA LYS A 654 -37.69 25.01 32.36
C LYS A 654 -38.90 25.46 31.54
N ASP A 655 -38.73 26.53 30.80
CA ASP A 655 -39.67 27.13 29.87
C ASP A 655 -39.75 26.39 28.52
N ILE A 656 -38.85 25.43 28.25
CA ILE A 656 -38.92 24.57 27.05
C ILE A 656 -39.64 23.25 27.40
N THR A 657 -40.78 23.01 26.75
CA THR A 657 -41.68 21.87 27.03
C THR A 657 -41.35 20.62 26.21
N LYS A 658 -40.71 20.79 25.06
CA LYS A 658 -40.19 19.74 24.18
C LYS A 658 -38.93 20.26 23.49
N CYS A 659 -37.93 19.42 23.32
CA CYS A 659 -36.77 19.70 22.49
C CYS A 659 -36.18 18.38 21.95
N GLU A 660 -35.64 18.42 20.72
CA GLU A 660 -35.07 17.29 20.01
C GLU A 660 -33.96 17.79 19.08
N ALA A 661 -32.83 17.08 19.04
CA ALA A 661 -31.64 17.50 18.28
C ALA A 661 -31.30 16.49 17.19
N ARG A 662 -31.65 16.80 15.94
CA ARG A 662 -31.51 15.93 14.76
C ARG A 662 -30.27 16.25 13.95
N LEU A 663 -29.62 15.23 13.40
CA LEU A 663 -28.54 15.31 12.43
C LEU A 663 -29.12 15.60 11.03
N THR A 664 -28.57 16.60 10.35
CA THR A 664 -29.00 17.11 9.03
C THR A 664 -27.79 17.54 8.20
N ASP A 665 -28.01 17.88 6.92
CA ASP A 665 -27.00 18.45 6.02
C ASP A 665 -25.70 17.61 5.91
N ILE A 666 -25.84 16.28 5.88
CA ILE A 666 -24.73 15.31 5.72
C ILE A 666 -24.21 15.34 4.26
N PRO A 667 -22.90 15.23 3.98
CA PRO A 667 -22.37 15.30 2.62
C PRO A 667 -22.90 14.20 1.68
N GLU A 668 -23.38 14.60 0.49
CA GLU A 668 -23.92 13.71 -0.56
C GLU A 668 -22.91 12.71 -1.15
N GLU A 669 -21.61 12.87 -0.88
CA GLU A 669 -20.56 11.93 -1.30
C GLU A 669 -20.45 10.67 -0.40
N LEU A 670 -21.29 10.59 0.64
CA LEU A 670 -21.39 9.44 1.55
C LEU A 670 -22.68 8.64 1.29
N ASP A 671 -22.59 7.31 1.38
CA ASP A 671 -23.73 6.39 1.16
C ASP A 671 -24.66 6.31 2.40
N VAL A 672 -25.16 7.45 2.87
CA VAL A 672 -26.06 7.52 4.04
C VAL A 672 -27.51 7.45 3.60
N ASP A 673 -28.18 6.31 3.81
CA ASP A 673 -29.64 6.28 3.73
C ASP A 673 -30.20 7.15 4.86
N LEU A 674 -30.99 8.17 4.50
CA LEU A 674 -31.65 9.06 5.45
C LEU A 674 -32.59 8.29 6.41
N LYS A 675 -33.10 7.11 6.00
CA LYS A 675 -33.87 6.19 6.86
C LYS A 675 -33.04 5.61 8.00
N CYS A 676 -31.71 5.56 7.87
CA CYS A 676 -30.76 5.13 8.91
C CYS A 676 -30.18 6.33 9.69
N THR A 677 -30.90 7.46 9.71
CA THR A 677 -30.56 8.64 10.52
C THR A 677 -31.65 8.94 11.55
N ASN A 678 -31.27 9.62 12.62
CA ASN A 678 -32.17 10.17 13.64
C ASN A 678 -33.13 9.15 14.28
N LYS A 679 -32.59 7.98 14.65
CA LYS A 679 -33.33 6.86 15.25
C LYS A 679 -33.27 6.85 16.77
N GLU A 680 -34.38 6.54 17.44
CA GLU A 680 -34.43 6.43 18.91
C GLU A 680 -33.75 5.16 19.43
N SER A 681 -33.78 4.08 18.63
CA SER A 681 -33.07 2.84 18.91
C SER A 681 -31.87 2.62 17.97
N PRO A 682 -30.75 2.04 18.46
CA PRO A 682 -29.66 1.52 17.62
C PRO A 682 -30.12 0.50 16.57
N GLU A 683 -31.10 -0.33 16.91
CA GLU A 683 -31.59 -1.45 16.10
C GLU A 683 -32.33 -0.96 14.84
N GLU A 684 -33.03 0.18 14.92
CA GLU A 684 -33.68 0.84 13.77
C GLU A 684 -32.71 1.36 12.69
N LEU A 685 -31.39 1.36 12.93
CA LEU A 685 -30.40 1.75 11.93
C LEU A 685 -30.16 0.67 10.86
N GLY A 686 -30.74 -0.53 11.02
CA GLY A 686 -30.56 -1.65 10.10
C GLY A 686 -29.16 -2.29 10.17
N SER A 687 -28.38 -2.01 11.22
CA SER A 687 -27.12 -2.73 11.46
C SER A 687 -27.40 -4.01 12.26
N PRO A 688 -26.97 -5.20 11.79
CA PRO A 688 -27.04 -6.44 12.58
C PRO A 688 -26.12 -6.40 13.82
N LEU A 689 -25.25 -5.40 13.92
CA LEU A 689 -24.27 -5.23 15.00
C LEU A 689 -24.69 -4.16 16.01
N ALA A 690 -25.89 -3.57 15.86
CA ALA A 690 -26.43 -2.56 16.77
C ALA A 690 -26.31 -2.95 18.26
N PRO A 691 -26.67 -4.18 18.71
CA PRO A 691 -26.52 -4.58 20.12
C PRO A 691 -25.08 -4.67 20.63
N VAL A 692 -24.07 -4.68 19.75
CA VAL A 692 -22.66 -4.85 20.14
C VAL A 692 -22.01 -3.52 20.50
N TRP A 693 -22.25 -2.47 19.71
CA TRP A 693 -21.73 -1.13 19.99
C TRP A 693 -22.68 -0.28 20.85
N SER A 694 -23.97 -0.61 20.94
CA SER A 694 -24.92 0.11 21.80
C SER A 694 -24.69 -0.09 23.30
N LEU A 695 -23.95 -1.12 23.71
CA LEU A 695 -23.63 -1.44 25.12
C LEU A 695 -22.93 -0.31 25.88
N GLY A 696 -22.27 0.64 25.18
CA GLY A 696 -21.68 1.85 25.76
C GLY A 696 -22.47 3.15 25.54
N CYS A 697 -23.62 3.09 24.85
CA CYS A 697 -24.38 4.26 24.43
C CYS A 697 -25.46 4.65 25.46
N PRO A 698 -25.70 5.95 25.72
CA PRO A 698 -26.74 6.37 26.67
C PRO A 698 -28.14 6.09 26.15
N SER A 699 -29.04 5.65 27.04
CA SER A 699 -30.48 5.78 26.79
C SER A 699 -30.86 7.26 26.67
N CYS A 700 -31.84 7.55 25.79
CA CYS A 700 -32.29 8.86 25.29
C CYS A 700 -31.39 9.60 24.27
N CYS A 701 -30.62 8.90 23.44
CA CYS A 701 -29.99 9.49 22.25
C CYS A 701 -30.84 9.30 20.98
N LEU A 702 -30.65 10.16 19.97
CA LEU A 702 -30.91 9.83 18.57
C LEU A 702 -29.61 9.36 17.91
N TYR A 703 -29.68 8.30 17.11
CA TYR A 703 -28.55 7.69 16.42
C TYR A 703 -28.62 7.88 14.90
N SER A 704 -27.47 7.99 14.24
CA SER A 704 -27.35 8.03 12.78
C SER A 704 -26.14 7.23 12.29
N ARG A 705 -26.33 6.34 11.31
CA ARG A 705 -25.28 5.48 10.76
C ARG A 705 -24.63 6.11 9.53
N VAL A 706 -23.39 6.56 9.65
CA VAL A 706 -22.63 7.22 8.57
C VAL A 706 -21.70 6.21 7.90
N CYS A 707 -22.13 5.73 6.74
CA CYS A 707 -21.41 4.77 5.90
C CYS A 707 -20.48 5.45 4.88
N GLY A 708 -19.58 4.68 4.27
CA GLY A 708 -18.84 5.11 3.08
C GLY A 708 -17.73 6.13 3.34
N LEU A 709 -17.17 6.20 4.57
CA LEU A 709 -16.17 7.22 4.93
C LEU A 709 -14.91 7.20 4.04
N GLN A 710 -14.60 6.09 3.37
CA GLN A 710 -13.50 6.01 2.39
C GLN A 710 -13.68 6.94 1.18
N LYS A 711 -14.91 7.39 0.93
CA LYS A 711 -15.29 8.28 -0.19
C LYS A 711 -15.08 9.76 0.11
N LEU A 712 -14.96 10.12 1.40
CA LEU A 712 -14.92 11.50 1.88
C LEU A 712 -13.67 12.24 1.37
N ARG A 713 -13.87 13.21 0.47
CA ARG A 713 -12.82 13.98 -0.20
C ARG A 713 -12.37 15.18 0.63
N GLN A 714 -13.30 15.78 1.36
CA GLN A 714 -13.09 16.96 2.20
C GLN A 714 -13.11 16.57 3.69
N GLU A 715 -13.36 17.54 4.58
CA GLU A 715 -13.66 17.27 5.99
C GLU A 715 -15.16 16.99 6.17
N LEU A 716 -15.49 16.11 7.13
CA LEU A 716 -16.87 15.79 7.46
C LEU A 716 -17.48 16.95 8.24
N ALA A 717 -18.28 17.74 7.55
CA ALA A 717 -19.13 18.78 8.11
C ALA A 717 -20.61 18.45 7.91
N PHE A 718 -21.42 18.69 8.93
CA PHE A 718 -22.87 18.45 8.98
C PHE A 718 -23.56 19.47 9.89
N THR A 719 -24.88 19.46 9.97
CA THR A 719 -25.66 20.34 10.85
C THR A 719 -26.34 19.54 11.95
N VAL A 720 -26.24 20.02 13.20
CA VAL A 720 -27.16 19.62 14.29
C VAL A 720 -28.28 20.65 14.35
N CYS A 721 -29.50 20.17 14.10
CA CYS A 721 -30.73 20.93 14.04
C CYS A 721 -31.53 20.68 15.32
N LEU A 722 -31.69 21.69 16.16
CA LEU A 722 -32.48 21.64 17.38
C LEU A 722 -33.87 22.19 17.11
N GLN A 723 -34.88 21.32 17.20
CA GLN A 723 -36.29 21.71 17.19
C GLN A 723 -36.83 21.70 18.61
N TYR A 724 -37.45 22.79 19.05
CA TYR A 724 -37.88 22.97 20.44
C TYR A 724 -39.13 23.85 20.57
N ARG A 725 -39.79 23.81 21.73
CA ARG A 725 -41.08 24.51 21.94
C ARG A 725 -41.25 25.07 23.35
N TYR A 726 -41.41 26.39 23.43
CA TYR A 726 -41.66 27.12 24.68
C TYR A 726 -43.03 26.81 25.32
N GLN A 727 -43.13 27.03 26.63
CA GLN A 727 -44.35 26.86 27.41
C GLN A 727 -45.38 27.92 27.01
N GLY A 728 -46.53 27.48 26.50
CA GLY A 728 -47.60 28.36 26.01
C GLY A 728 -47.47 28.77 24.54
N MET A 729 -46.49 28.23 23.80
CA MET A 729 -46.45 28.29 22.34
C MET A 729 -46.84 26.93 21.75
N ASP A 730 -47.60 26.94 20.66
CA ASP A 730 -47.96 25.73 19.92
C ASP A 730 -46.95 25.37 18.82
N ASP A 731 -46.39 26.39 18.15
CA ASP A 731 -45.39 26.25 17.09
C ASP A 731 -44.01 25.86 17.64
N PHE A 732 -43.28 25.04 16.88
CA PHE A 732 -41.87 24.74 17.15
C PHE A 732 -40.96 25.83 16.58
N VAL A 733 -39.88 26.11 17.31
CA VAL A 733 -38.75 26.94 16.88
C VAL A 733 -37.60 26.01 16.48
N GLU A 734 -36.81 26.41 15.48
CA GLU A 734 -35.67 25.65 14.97
C GLU A 734 -34.39 26.49 15.05
N GLU A 735 -33.35 25.95 15.70
CA GLU A 735 -31.99 26.48 15.67
C GLU A 735 -31.04 25.47 15.01
N ARG A 736 -30.00 25.95 14.33
CA ARG A 736 -29.04 25.11 13.58
C ARG A 736 -27.61 25.47 13.93
N GLN A 737 -26.81 24.47 14.32
CA GLN A 737 -25.38 24.62 14.54
C GLN A 737 -24.60 23.68 13.62
N ARG A 738 -23.77 24.25 12.73
CA ARG A 738 -22.91 23.48 11.84
C ARG A 738 -21.68 22.97 12.60
N VAL A 739 -21.40 21.68 12.46
CA VAL A 739 -20.27 20.99 13.11
C VAL A 739 -19.32 20.49 12.02
N ASN A 740 -18.02 20.57 12.28
CA ASN A 740 -16.97 19.94 11.48
C ASN A 740 -16.11 19.05 12.40
N VAL A 741 -15.88 17.79 12.00
CA VAL A 741 -15.12 16.79 12.76
C VAL A 741 -13.79 16.38 12.08
N GLY A 742 -13.36 17.10 11.05
CA GLY A 742 -12.17 16.77 10.27
C GLY A 742 -12.40 15.54 9.40
N ARG A 743 -11.37 14.72 9.17
CA ARG A 743 -11.47 13.45 8.44
C ARG A 743 -11.38 12.27 9.43
N PRO A 744 -12.52 11.62 9.79
CA PRO A 744 -12.57 10.58 10.82
C PRO A 744 -12.20 9.19 10.28
N LEU A 745 -11.68 8.32 11.16
CA LEU A 745 -11.37 6.92 10.86
C LEU A 745 -10.58 6.76 9.54
N ILE A 746 -10.96 5.84 8.64
CA ILE A 746 -10.24 5.59 7.38
C ILE A 746 -10.11 6.84 6.49
N ALA A 747 -11.03 7.81 6.60
CA ALA A 747 -10.96 9.05 5.84
C ALA A 747 -9.73 9.88 6.19
N LYS A 748 -9.08 9.64 7.33
CA LYS A 748 -7.83 10.31 7.72
C LYS A 748 -6.62 9.86 6.91
N LEU A 749 -6.72 8.73 6.20
CA LEU A 749 -5.74 8.33 5.19
C LEU A 749 -5.95 9.18 3.92
N ASN A 750 -4.85 9.51 3.23
CA ASN A 750 -4.92 10.24 1.97
C ASN A 750 -5.15 9.26 0.81
N LEU A 751 -6.34 8.65 0.80
CA LEU A 751 -6.90 7.80 -0.26
C LEU A 751 -7.22 8.63 -1.53
N GLN A 752 -6.31 9.50 -1.94
CA GLN A 752 -6.45 10.41 -3.07
C GLN A 752 -5.64 9.90 -4.24
N TRP A 753 -6.36 9.49 -5.29
CA TRP A 753 -5.79 9.12 -6.58
C TRP A 753 -4.98 10.28 -7.18
N ALA A 754 -3.66 10.13 -7.21
CA ALA A 754 -2.81 10.93 -8.08
C ALA A 754 -3.18 10.59 -9.53
N ALA A 755 -3.93 11.47 -10.19
CA ALA A 755 -4.37 11.23 -11.56
C ALA A 755 -3.15 11.00 -12.47
N PRO A 756 -3.14 9.94 -13.29
CA PRO A 756 -2.06 9.74 -14.25
C PRO A 756 -2.03 10.94 -15.20
N PRO A 757 -0.84 11.44 -15.57
CA PRO A 757 -0.74 12.59 -16.46
C PRO A 757 -1.49 12.27 -17.75
N SER A 758 -2.44 13.13 -18.12
CA SER A 758 -3.28 12.93 -19.30
C SER A 758 -2.38 12.71 -20.52
N PRO A 759 -2.62 11.65 -21.33
CA PRO A 759 -1.74 11.33 -22.44
C PRO A 759 -1.66 12.53 -23.38
N ALA A 760 -0.45 13.09 -23.52
CA ALA A 760 -0.24 14.29 -24.31
C ALA A 760 -0.74 14.06 -25.75
N HIS A 761 -1.62 14.94 -26.23
CA HIS A 761 -2.22 14.83 -27.56
C HIS A 761 -1.13 14.80 -28.63
N SER A 762 -0.82 13.59 -29.11
CA SER A 762 0.08 13.40 -30.24
C SER A 762 -0.62 13.91 -31.51
N PRO A 763 0.02 14.77 -32.32
CA PRO A 763 -0.63 15.40 -33.45
C PRO A 763 -1.02 14.37 -34.52
N LEU A 764 -2.20 14.56 -35.11
CA LEU A 764 -2.77 13.68 -36.13
C LEU A 764 -1.91 13.67 -37.41
N CYS A 765 -1.52 12.47 -37.86
CA CYS A 765 -1.12 12.26 -39.25
C CYS A 765 -2.37 12.13 -40.15
N PRO A 766 -2.31 12.58 -41.42
CA PRO A 766 -3.50 12.73 -42.26
C PRO A 766 -4.03 11.41 -42.83
N SER A 767 -5.34 11.35 -43.03
CA SER A 767 -6.06 10.25 -43.68
C SER A 767 -6.06 10.35 -45.21
N ALA A 768 -6.22 9.21 -45.88
CA ALA A 768 -6.48 9.12 -47.32
C ALA A 768 -8.00 8.89 -47.60
N PRO A 769 -8.54 9.24 -48.78
CA PRO A 769 -9.98 9.49 -48.94
C PRO A 769 -10.81 8.37 -49.61
N GLY A 770 -12.12 8.37 -49.32
CA GLY A 770 -13.19 7.55 -49.90
C GLY A 770 -14.24 7.23 -48.82
N SER A 771 -15.42 7.87 -48.75
CA SER A 771 -16.59 7.74 -49.66
C SER A 771 -17.08 6.29 -49.74
N TRP A 772 -18.33 5.92 -49.44
CA TRP A 772 -19.64 6.61 -49.34
C TRP A 772 -20.37 6.14 -48.05
N GLY A 773 -21.46 6.70 -47.50
CA GLY A 773 -22.32 7.83 -47.85
C GLY A 773 -23.79 7.56 -47.44
N VAL A 774 -24.48 8.54 -46.81
CA VAL A 774 -25.88 8.47 -46.28
C VAL A 774 -26.04 7.57 -45.02
N GLY A 775 -26.75 7.96 -43.95
CA GLY A 775 -27.41 9.25 -43.68
C GLY A 775 -28.03 9.40 -42.27
N GLU A 776 -28.48 10.62 -42.02
CA GLU A 776 -29.27 11.18 -40.90
C GLU A 776 -30.55 10.37 -40.52
N SER A 777 -31.19 10.50 -39.33
CA SER A 777 -31.03 11.42 -38.17
C SER A 777 -31.80 11.01 -36.89
N SER A 778 -31.25 11.35 -35.71
CA SER A 778 -31.90 11.98 -34.51
C SER A 778 -33.12 11.36 -33.77
N TRP A 779 -33.32 11.86 -32.53
CA TRP A 779 -34.39 11.60 -31.53
C TRP A 779 -34.28 10.25 -30.81
N VAL A 780 -33.98 10.16 -29.51
CA VAL A 780 -34.60 10.78 -28.30
C VAL A 780 -36.02 10.27 -28.06
N ASN A 781 -36.20 9.43 -27.03
CA ASN A 781 -37.44 9.31 -26.26
C ASN A 781 -37.24 8.55 -24.93
N THR A 782 -37.89 9.05 -23.88
CA THR A 782 -38.07 8.49 -22.53
C THR A 782 -39.27 9.19 -21.89
N PRO A 783 -39.92 8.64 -20.85
CA PRO A 783 -40.39 7.26 -20.72
C PRO A 783 -41.86 7.20 -20.24
N GLU A 784 -42.58 6.13 -20.55
CA GLU A 784 -43.88 5.72 -19.97
C GLU A 784 -44.18 4.34 -20.61
N GLU A 785 -44.89 3.38 -20.04
CA GLU A 785 -45.30 3.00 -18.68
C GLU A 785 -46.11 1.69 -18.85
N ASN A 786 -46.38 0.99 -17.75
CA ASN A 786 -47.53 0.11 -17.55
C ASN A 786 -47.77 -1.20 -18.37
N LEU A 787 -47.93 -2.27 -17.56
CA LEU A 787 -48.86 -3.40 -17.69
C LEU A 787 -48.60 -4.52 -18.73
N SER A 788 -48.29 -5.70 -18.16
CA SER A 788 -48.61 -7.03 -18.72
C SER A 788 -50.13 -7.17 -18.98
N PRO A 789 -50.56 -8.07 -19.88
CA PRO A 789 -50.81 -9.44 -19.41
C PRO A 789 -50.47 -10.56 -20.41
N GLU A 790 -50.54 -11.80 -19.91
CA GLU A 790 -50.84 -13.07 -20.62
C GLU A 790 -49.96 -13.55 -21.80
N GLY A 791 -49.38 -14.75 -21.62
CA GLY A 791 -49.14 -15.68 -22.75
C GLY A 791 -50.43 -16.45 -23.12
N PRO A 792 -50.40 -17.42 -24.05
CA PRO A 792 -49.46 -18.55 -23.98
C PRO A 792 -48.94 -19.06 -25.34
N GLY A 793 -48.21 -20.19 -25.31
CA GLY A 793 -47.80 -20.98 -26.49
C GLY A 793 -46.32 -20.74 -26.85
N SER A 794 -45.36 -21.59 -26.46
CA SER A 794 -45.14 -22.96 -26.96
C SER A 794 -45.10 -23.06 -28.49
N HIS A 795 -43.89 -23.06 -29.07
CA HIS A 795 -43.46 -24.15 -29.96
C HIS A 795 -41.95 -24.13 -30.23
N THR A 796 -41.30 -25.19 -29.75
CA THR A 796 -40.12 -25.87 -30.32
C THR A 796 -39.55 -25.35 -31.65
N LEU A 797 -38.30 -24.90 -31.61
CA LEU A 797 -37.17 -25.61 -32.25
C LEU A 797 -35.85 -25.29 -31.54
#